data_AF-A0A414B7G6-F1
#
_entry.id   AF-A0A414B7G6-F1
#
_cell.length_a   1.000
_cell.length_b   1.000
_cell.length_c   1.000
_cell.angle_alpha   90.00
_cell.angle_beta   90.00
_cell.angle_gamma   90.00
#
_symmetry.space_group_name_H-M   'P 1'
#
loop_
_entity.id
_entity.type
_entity.pdbx_description
1 polymer ?
#
loop_
_entity_poly.entity_id
_entity_poly.type
_entity_poly.pdbx_seq_one_letter_code
_entity_poly.pdbx_strand_id
1 'polypeptide(L)'
;MRMNIREYLENHKLLTDGAMGTYFDSIEKENYICSEEANITNPALVREIHRSYVKNGAQLLRSNTFLANEGTFLSLTQAKAEAFENITLKQLIIAGYQLAKETAQEVYQEEYPIFAAADIGPILEERDSEEADILQQYYEICDSFLEAGADIFVLETFPDTQYVLKMAEYIRKSCPEAFIIGQFSLTPTGYSRTGFHYKTILQEATQSGLLDGAGLNCGVGAAHMKKFLKSYIEEFGVPEDMVLTSLPNCGYPQIVRGHAVYSDSVPYFGEKLGEISELGVQVLGGCCGTTPEYIGEIYKTVFQAKKTEGAVKIPTKIVWGDVTKRVQKRKEAAVHITQAGEQKEAIKEKQVTNTFRQKLEMGELVCAVELDPPFDTEDTKLLNGAKALLSTKADIITIADSPLARSRADASLMAAKIKMTTGMDVMPHLSCRDKNRIAIRSGLLGSYASGIRNYLFVTGDPVAREDREFTKSVFDFNSIRLMKFAQSMNQEVFKDDTIFYGGALNQNGASPENIAGRMLKKMEAGCRYFLTQPVYDKEGIERLTFLKERTGAKILIGIMPLVSRRNALFIKNEMPGIHVPDEVVAKYKEGASREEFEEAAIEISKQIIEMGKGIGAGFYFMTPFNRVSLVKSILEYV
;
A
#
# COMPACT_ATOMS: atom_id res chain seq x y z
N MET A 1 24.03 16.77 32.68
CA MET A 1 22.73 16.78 31.96
C MET A 1 22.99 15.99 30.68
N ARG A 2 22.17 15.00 30.32
CA ARG A 2 22.45 14.16 29.13
C ARG A 2 22.28 15.02 27.87
N MET A 3 23.26 15.00 26.96
CA MET A 3 23.18 15.67 25.65
C MET A 3 21.88 15.28 24.94
N ASN A 4 21.15 16.25 24.37
CA ASN A 4 19.95 15.96 23.58
C ASN A 4 20.36 15.50 22.17
N ILE A 5 19.70 14.47 21.62
CA ILE A 5 20.02 13.95 20.28
C ILE A 5 19.80 14.98 19.18
N ARG A 6 18.78 15.85 19.32
CA ARG A 6 18.52 16.95 18.37
C ARG A 6 19.69 17.93 18.35
N GLU A 7 20.15 18.36 19.52
CA GLU A 7 21.30 19.27 19.67
C GLU A 7 22.58 18.67 19.06
N TYR A 8 22.80 17.37 19.29
CA TYR A 8 23.95 16.67 18.70
C TYR A 8 23.88 16.67 17.16
N LEU A 9 22.72 16.31 16.60
CA LEU A 9 22.48 16.22 15.15
C LEU A 9 22.45 17.57 14.42
N GLU A 10 22.38 18.70 15.12
CA GLU A 10 22.50 20.02 14.47
C GLU A 10 23.86 20.19 13.75
N ASN A 11 24.91 19.60 14.32
CA ASN A 11 26.29 19.80 13.86
C ASN A 11 27.05 18.51 13.59
N HIS A 12 26.47 17.35 13.95
CA HIS A 12 27.14 16.05 13.84
C HIS A 12 26.30 15.04 13.07
N LYS A 13 27.00 14.07 12.48
CA LYS A 13 26.40 12.83 12.00
C LYS A 13 26.36 11.84 13.16
N LEU A 14 25.49 10.84 13.06
CA LEU A 14 25.31 9.80 14.07
C LEU A 14 25.54 8.43 13.43
N LEU A 15 26.40 7.62 14.06
CA LEU A 15 26.56 6.22 13.69
C LEU A 15 25.64 5.36 14.57
N THR A 16 24.74 4.60 13.97
CA THR A 16 23.96 3.58 14.69
C THR A 16 24.65 2.22 14.60
N ASP A 17 24.21 1.29 15.45
CA ASP A 17 24.66 -0.09 15.45
C ASP A 17 24.34 -0.89 14.16
N GLY A 18 24.82 -2.13 14.13
CA GLY A 18 24.54 -3.13 13.08
C GLY A 18 23.41 -4.08 13.45
N ALA A 19 23.39 -5.29 12.90
CA ALA A 19 22.33 -6.25 13.20
C ALA A 19 22.35 -6.73 14.66
N MET A 20 21.19 -6.76 15.31
CA MET A 20 21.02 -7.52 16.55
C MET A 20 20.82 -9.02 16.24
N GLY A 21 19.72 -9.38 15.56
CA GLY A 21 19.36 -10.78 15.30
C GLY A 21 20.44 -11.59 14.57
N THR A 22 20.85 -11.20 13.35
CA THR A 22 21.82 -12.02 12.59
C THR A 22 23.22 -12.07 13.22
N TYR A 23 23.59 -11.07 14.03
CA TYR A 23 24.87 -11.11 14.76
C TYR A 23 24.73 -12.01 16.01
N PHE A 24 23.61 -11.92 16.72
CA PHE A 24 23.24 -12.84 17.80
C PHE A 24 23.33 -14.30 17.34
N ASP A 25 22.69 -14.64 16.22
CA ASP A 25 22.74 -16.00 15.65
C ASP A 25 24.15 -16.45 15.21
N SER A 26 25.05 -15.50 14.96
CA SER A 26 26.43 -15.81 14.56
C SER A 26 27.34 -16.13 15.75
N ILE A 27 27.05 -15.54 16.92
CA ILE A 27 27.81 -15.74 18.15
C ILE A 27 27.22 -16.87 19.01
N GLU A 28 25.90 -17.03 19.00
CA GLU A 28 25.18 -18.00 19.80
C GLU A 28 24.54 -19.07 18.90
N LYS A 29 24.83 -20.34 19.18
CA LYS A 29 24.37 -21.49 18.37
C LYS A 29 23.34 -22.35 19.09
N GLU A 30 22.94 -21.95 20.29
CA GLU A 30 21.84 -22.56 21.02
C GLU A 30 20.48 -22.35 20.32
N ASN A 31 19.49 -23.16 20.68
CA ASN A 31 18.13 -23.09 20.15
C ASN A 31 17.34 -21.91 20.77
N TYR A 32 17.69 -20.69 20.40
CA TYR A 32 16.87 -19.49 20.61
C TYR A 32 15.80 -19.40 19.52
N ILE A 33 14.59 -18.94 19.87
CA ILE A 33 13.56 -18.64 18.86
C ILE A 33 13.86 -17.33 18.15
N CYS A 34 14.28 -16.34 18.92
CA CYS A 34 14.69 -15.01 18.45
C CYS A 34 15.61 -14.37 19.49
N SER A 35 16.31 -13.30 19.13
CA SER A 35 17.25 -12.63 20.04
C SER A 35 16.55 -11.98 21.23
N GLU A 36 15.29 -11.57 21.11
CA GLU A 36 14.50 -10.97 22.20
C GLU A 36 14.33 -11.91 23.39
N GLU A 37 14.32 -13.24 23.18
CA GLU A 37 14.32 -14.23 24.26
C GLU A 37 15.47 -13.97 25.27
N ALA A 38 16.65 -13.62 24.75
CA ALA A 38 17.83 -13.35 25.55
C ALA A 38 17.72 -12.10 26.42
N ASN A 39 16.73 -11.23 26.22
CA ASN A 39 16.48 -10.13 27.16
C ASN A 39 16.17 -10.64 28.58
N ILE A 40 15.57 -11.84 28.67
CA ILE A 40 15.21 -12.49 29.94
C ILE A 40 16.21 -13.60 30.28
N THR A 41 16.52 -14.47 29.31
CA THR A 41 17.28 -15.70 29.57
C THR A 41 18.79 -15.49 29.58
N ASN A 42 19.29 -14.52 28.82
CA ASN A 42 20.73 -14.22 28.73
C ASN A 42 21.03 -12.73 28.51
N PRO A 43 20.66 -11.85 29.47
CA PRO A 43 20.81 -10.40 29.33
C PRO A 43 22.28 -9.96 29.30
N ALA A 44 23.22 -10.80 29.74
CA ALA A 44 24.65 -10.51 29.66
C ALA A 44 25.14 -10.51 28.19
N LEU A 45 24.68 -11.48 27.39
CA LEU A 45 25.02 -11.57 25.97
C LEU A 45 24.51 -10.37 25.17
N VAL A 46 23.27 -9.93 25.43
CA VAL A 46 22.70 -8.74 24.78
C VAL A 46 23.53 -7.48 25.11
N ARG A 47 23.95 -7.29 26.38
CA ARG A 47 24.85 -6.18 26.76
C ARG A 47 26.20 -6.30 26.07
N GLU A 48 26.76 -7.50 25.95
CA GLU A 48 28.03 -7.72 25.25
C GLU A 48 27.94 -7.32 23.77
N ILE A 49 26.85 -7.67 23.09
CA ILE A 49 26.59 -7.24 21.71
C ILE A 49 26.55 -5.71 21.64
N HIS A 50 25.77 -5.03 22.48
CA HIS A 50 25.73 -3.57 22.50
C HIS A 50 27.11 -2.96 22.73
N ARG A 51 27.88 -3.45 23.71
CA ARG A 51 29.25 -2.99 23.99
C ARG A 51 30.18 -3.21 22.79
N SER A 52 30.02 -4.31 22.05
CA SER A 52 30.82 -4.59 20.86
C SER A 52 30.58 -3.56 19.75
N TYR A 53 29.33 -3.10 19.58
CA TYR A 53 29.00 -2.03 18.64
C TYR A 53 29.54 -0.67 19.08
N VAL A 54 29.39 -0.31 20.37
CA VAL A 54 29.97 0.93 20.93
C VAL A 54 31.47 0.97 20.73
N LYS A 55 32.17 -0.14 21.00
CA LYS A 55 33.63 -0.25 20.80
C LYS A 55 34.06 0.01 19.34
N ASN A 56 33.16 -0.23 18.38
CA ASN A 56 33.37 0.01 16.96
C ASN A 56 32.77 1.33 16.46
N GLY A 57 32.35 2.21 17.37
CA GLY A 57 31.95 3.58 17.06
C GLY A 57 30.43 3.83 17.04
N ALA A 58 29.57 2.86 17.34
CA ALA A 58 28.13 3.12 17.42
C ALA A 58 27.80 4.13 18.54
N GLN A 59 26.95 5.11 18.22
CA GLN A 59 26.43 6.15 19.10
C GLN A 59 24.93 5.99 19.36
N LEU A 60 24.19 5.35 18.47
CA LEU A 60 22.78 5.00 18.69
C LEU A 60 22.66 3.48 18.78
N LEU A 61 22.20 3.01 19.94
CA LEU A 61 21.92 1.61 20.19
C LEU A 61 20.41 1.38 20.05
N ARG A 62 20.00 0.53 19.12
CA ARG A 62 18.61 0.07 19.00
C ARG A 62 18.38 -1.03 20.03
N SER A 63 17.31 -0.95 20.81
CA SER A 63 16.98 -2.00 21.78
C SER A 63 16.73 -3.34 21.08
N ASN A 64 17.06 -4.45 21.74
CA ASN A 64 16.76 -5.79 21.23
C ASN A 64 15.26 -6.09 21.37
N THR A 65 14.43 -5.44 20.55
CA THR A 65 12.95 -5.46 20.67
C THR A 65 12.23 -5.44 19.32
N PHE A 66 12.95 -5.60 18.20
CA PHE A 66 12.40 -5.53 16.85
C PHE A 66 11.17 -6.45 16.66
N LEU A 67 11.21 -7.68 17.15
CA LEU A 67 10.11 -8.66 17.09
C LEU A 67 9.26 -8.72 18.36
N ALA A 68 9.40 -7.79 19.32
CA ALA A 68 8.68 -7.85 20.59
C ALA A 68 7.18 -7.43 20.44
N ASN A 69 6.38 -8.34 19.88
CA ASN A 69 4.92 -8.24 19.74
C ASN A 69 4.23 -9.51 20.29
N GLU A 70 2.89 -9.55 20.35
CA GLU A 70 2.17 -10.67 20.98
C GLU A 70 2.40 -12.00 20.24
N GLY A 71 2.54 -12.00 18.91
CA GLY A 71 2.76 -13.23 18.14
C GLY A 71 4.09 -13.90 18.49
N THR A 72 5.16 -13.10 18.57
CA THR A 72 6.48 -13.57 19.03
C THR A 72 6.42 -13.99 20.50
N PHE A 73 5.78 -13.19 21.36
CA PHE A 73 5.67 -13.48 22.78
C PHE A 73 4.90 -14.77 23.07
N LEU A 74 3.83 -15.02 22.32
CA LEU A 74 3.09 -16.29 22.38
C LEU A 74 3.99 -17.47 21.99
N SER A 75 4.80 -17.33 20.94
CA SER A 75 5.74 -18.37 20.52
C SER A 75 6.79 -18.67 21.61
N LEU A 76 7.31 -17.63 22.27
CA LEU A 76 8.26 -17.76 23.37
C LEU A 76 7.63 -18.44 24.59
N THR A 77 6.45 -17.99 25.04
CA THR A 77 5.76 -18.57 26.22
C THR A 77 5.40 -20.04 26.01
N GLN A 78 5.06 -20.46 24.78
CA GLN A 78 4.77 -21.85 24.46
C GLN A 78 6.03 -22.73 24.46
N ALA A 79 7.13 -22.26 23.88
CA ALA A 79 8.34 -23.07 23.73
C ALA A 79 9.30 -22.99 24.93
N LYS A 80 9.22 -21.93 25.73
CA LYS A 80 10.10 -21.62 26.86
C LYS A 80 9.30 -21.35 28.14
N ALA A 81 8.28 -22.18 28.39
CA ALA A 81 7.28 -21.98 29.44
C ALA A 81 7.89 -21.68 30.82
N GLU A 82 8.94 -22.39 31.24
CA GLU A 82 9.60 -22.16 32.54
C GLU A 82 10.25 -20.76 32.65
N ALA A 83 10.92 -20.30 31.59
CA ALA A 83 11.58 -19.00 31.59
C ALA A 83 10.60 -17.81 31.49
N PHE A 84 9.38 -18.07 31.00
CA PHE A 84 8.37 -17.05 30.72
C PHE A 84 7.11 -17.15 31.59
N GLU A 85 7.06 -18.04 32.59
CA GLU A 85 5.87 -18.34 33.41
C GLU A 85 5.23 -17.10 34.06
N ASN A 86 6.03 -16.08 34.39
CA ASN A 86 5.58 -14.84 35.02
C ASN A 86 6.10 -13.58 34.32
N ILE A 87 6.43 -13.72 33.03
CA ILE A 87 6.85 -12.60 32.20
C ILE A 87 5.65 -12.14 31.38
N THR A 88 5.51 -10.84 31.19
CA THR A 88 4.55 -10.22 30.26
C THR A 88 5.29 -9.65 29.06
N LEU A 89 4.61 -9.44 27.94
CA LEU A 89 5.18 -8.77 26.76
C LEU A 89 5.79 -7.41 27.14
N LYS A 90 5.09 -6.64 27.98
CA LYS A 90 5.59 -5.37 28.51
C LYS A 90 6.91 -5.53 29.25
N GLN A 91 7.06 -6.53 30.13
CA GLN A 91 8.32 -6.78 30.83
C GLN A 91 9.45 -7.18 29.87
N LEU A 92 9.15 -7.97 28.83
CA LEU A 92 10.11 -8.33 27.79
C LEU A 92 10.63 -7.08 27.05
N ILE A 93 9.72 -6.19 26.65
CA ILE A 93 10.04 -4.93 25.97
C ILE A 93 10.89 -4.03 26.87
N ILE A 94 10.45 -3.82 28.12
CA ILE A 94 11.17 -2.99 29.10
C ILE A 94 12.57 -3.55 29.34
N ALA A 95 12.71 -4.87 29.51
CA ALA A 95 14.01 -5.50 29.69
C ALA A 95 14.95 -5.21 28.51
N GLY A 96 14.51 -5.45 27.27
CA GLY A 96 15.32 -5.17 26.07
C GLY A 96 15.75 -3.70 25.96
N TYR A 97 14.86 -2.76 26.27
CA TYR A 97 15.19 -1.33 26.27
C TYR A 97 16.18 -0.94 27.37
N GLN A 98 16.00 -1.45 28.60
CA GLN A 98 16.93 -1.14 29.70
C GLN A 98 18.34 -1.64 29.42
N LEU A 99 18.51 -2.79 28.77
CA LEU A 99 19.84 -3.30 28.41
C LEU A 99 20.61 -2.33 27.50
N ALA A 100 19.95 -1.75 26.50
CA ALA A 100 20.54 -0.73 25.64
C ALA A 100 20.80 0.59 26.41
N LYS A 101 19.83 1.02 27.23
CA LYS A 101 19.91 2.27 28.01
C LYS A 101 21.03 2.23 29.05
N GLU A 102 21.13 1.17 29.83
CA GLU A 102 22.20 0.94 30.81
C GLU A 102 23.56 0.90 30.11
N THR A 103 23.68 0.14 29.01
CA THR A 103 24.93 0.07 28.25
C THR A 103 25.35 1.45 27.74
N ALA A 104 24.42 2.24 27.20
CA ALA A 104 24.68 3.60 26.75
C ALA A 104 25.12 4.53 27.89
N GLN A 105 24.63 4.34 29.11
CA GLN A 105 25.01 5.12 30.29
C GLN A 105 26.38 4.72 30.84
N GLU A 106 26.69 3.42 30.89
CA GLU A 106 27.97 2.90 31.40
C GLU A 106 29.17 3.40 30.61
N VAL A 107 29.01 3.57 29.30
CA VAL A 107 30.08 3.94 28.36
C VAL A 107 30.00 5.40 27.89
N TYR A 108 29.12 6.21 28.49
CA TYR A 108 28.85 7.58 28.07
C TYR A 108 30.07 8.49 28.22
N GLN A 109 30.34 9.29 27.19
CA GLN A 109 31.31 10.39 27.22
C GLN A 109 30.63 11.66 26.67
N GLU A 110 30.85 12.82 27.28
CA GLU A 110 30.18 14.06 26.87
C GLU A 110 30.56 14.49 25.44
N GLU A 111 31.82 14.27 25.05
CA GLU A 111 32.33 14.52 23.69
C GLU A 111 31.86 13.48 22.66
N TYR A 112 31.41 12.31 23.12
CA TYR A 112 30.94 11.21 22.26
C TYR A 112 29.71 10.54 22.89
N PRO A 113 28.54 11.22 22.87
CA PRO A 113 27.36 10.74 23.57
C PRO A 113 26.83 9.46 22.94
N ILE A 114 26.38 8.54 23.81
CA ILE A 114 25.72 7.30 23.42
C ILE A 114 24.24 7.37 23.81
N PHE A 115 23.39 7.08 22.83
CA PHE A 115 21.94 7.13 22.88
C PHE A 115 21.37 5.72 22.80
N ALA A 116 20.22 5.50 23.44
CA ALA A 116 19.47 4.26 23.32
C ALA A 116 18.10 4.60 22.70
N ALA A 117 17.69 3.82 21.71
CA ALA A 117 16.40 3.96 21.04
C ALA A 117 15.49 2.77 21.33
N ALA A 118 14.21 3.07 21.54
CA ALA A 118 13.14 2.08 21.47
C ALA A 118 12.99 1.63 20.02
N ASP A 119 13.39 0.39 19.74
CA ASP A 119 13.32 -0.21 18.41
C ASP A 119 12.04 -1.04 18.24
N ILE A 120 11.26 -0.73 17.20
CA ILE A 120 9.96 -1.33 16.92
C ILE A 120 9.93 -1.78 15.46
N GLY A 121 9.70 -3.08 15.24
CA GLY A 121 9.51 -3.67 13.92
C GLY A 121 8.03 -3.86 13.53
N PRO A 122 7.75 -4.29 12.29
CA PRO A 122 6.40 -4.51 11.81
C PRO A 122 5.79 -5.81 12.36
N ILE A 123 4.55 -5.74 12.83
CA ILE A 123 3.68 -6.88 13.11
C ILE A 123 3.22 -7.51 11.80
N LEU A 124 3.26 -8.84 11.71
CA LEU A 124 2.82 -9.58 10.54
C LEU A 124 1.29 -9.55 10.44
N GLU A 125 0.74 -8.97 9.37
CA GLU A 125 -0.71 -9.02 9.09
C GLU A 125 -1.08 -10.39 8.50
N GLU A 126 -2.02 -11.09 9.14
CA GLU A 126 -2.68 -12.28 8.59
C GLU A 126 -3.96 -11.89 7.84
N ARG A 127 -4.55 -12.87 7.13
CA ARG A 127 -5.74 -12.65 6.28
C ARG A 127 -6.92 -12.00 7.02
N ASP A 128 -7.12 -12.39 8.27
CA ASP A 128 -8.26 -11.99 9.09
C ASP A 128 -7.88 -10.91 10.12
N SER A 129 -6.67 -10.33 10.04
CA SER A 129 -6.24 -9.26 10.94
C SER A 129 -7.01 -7.97 10.66
N GLU A 130 -7.61 -7.40 11.70
CA GLU A 130 -8.20 -6.07 11.62
C GLU A 130 -7.14 -4.98 11.88
N GLU A 131 -7.18 -3.91 11.07
CA GLU A 131 -6.25 -2.78 11.21
C GLU A 131 -6.32 -2.13 12.61
N ALA A 132 -7.49 -2.16 13.24
CA ALA A 132 -7.71 -1.60 14.57
C ALA A 132 -6.95 -2.38 15.65
N ASP A 133 -6.96 -3.71 15.57
CA ASP A 133 -6.30 -4.60 16.55
C ASP A 133 -4.78 -4.46 16.47
N ILE A 134 -4.23 -4.47 15.25
CA ILE A 134 -2.80 -4.26 15.01
C ILE A 134 -2.36 -2.90 15.56
N LEU A 135 -3.16 -1.86 15.33
CA LEU A 135 -2.84 -0.53 15.81
C LEU A 135 -2.89 -0.42 17.34
N GLN A 136 -3.86 -1.06 17.98
CA GLN A 136 -3.96 -1.12 19.44
C GLN A 136 -2.73 -1.81 20.04
N GLN A 137 -2.28 -2.91 19.46
CA GLN A 137 -1.06 -3.61 19.88
C GLN A 137 0.18 -2.70 19.75
N TYR A 138 0.33 -1.94 18.67
CA TYR A 138 1.43 -0.96 18.55
C TYR A 138 1.39 0.10 19.65
N TYR A 139 0.20 0.57 20.06
CA TYR A 139 0.07 1.55 21.13
C TYR A 139 0.51 0.98 22.48
N GLU A 140 0.18 -0.27 22.78
CA GLU A 140 0.63 -0.95 24.00
C GLU A 140 2.15 -1.17 24.04
N ILE A 141 2.74 -1.45 22.88
CA ILE A 141 4.21 -1.49 22.72
C ILE A 141 4.81 -0.10 22.99
N CYS A 142 4.24 0.96 22.41
CA CYS A 142 4.68 2.34 22.64
C CYS A 142 4.58 2.72 24.13
N ASP A 143 3.48 2.38 24.79
CA ASP A 143 3.27 2.66 26.22
C ASP A 143 4.31 1.94 27.09
N SER A 144 4.68 0.70 26.74
CA SER A 144 5.74 -0.05 27.42
C SER A 144 7.09 0.69 27.38
N PHE A 145 7.46 1.27 26.24
CA PHE A 145 8.69 2.07 26.10
C PHE A 145 8.59 3.43 26.80
N LEU A 146 7.45 4.11 26.70
CA LEU A 146 7.21 5.40 27.37
C LEU A 146 7.33 5.26 28.89
N GLU A 147 6.76 4.21 29.46
CA GLU A 147 6.89 3.88 30.89
C GLU A 147 8.35 3.56 31.30
N ALA A 148 9.14 2.95 30.40
CA ALA A 148 10.57 2.72 30.62
C ALA A 148 11.43 4.01 30.51
N GLY A 149 10.80 5.14 30.17
CA GLY A 149 11.45 6.42 29.93
C GLY A 149 12.24 6.43 28.63
N ALA A 150 11.63 5.95 27.54
CA ALA A 150 12.11 6.16 26.18
C ALA A 150 11.70 7.53 25.63
N ASP A 151 12.68 8.23 25.07
CA ASP A 151 12.55 9.52 24.41
C ASP A 151 13.07 9.51 22.96
N ILE A 152 13.65 8.39 22.52
CA ILE A 152 14.11 8.15 21.15
C ILE A 152 13.47 6.86 20.64
N PHE A 153 12.79 6.94 19.49
CA PHE A 153 12.07 5.84 18.88
C PHE A 153 12.55 5.61 17.45
N VAL A 154 12.82 4.34 17.13
CA VAL A 154 13.19 3.87 15.80
C VAL A 154 12.10 2.88 15.37
N LEU A 155 11.29 3.30 14.40
CA LEU A 155 10.23 2.49 13.80
C LEU A 155 10.80 1.90 12.51
N GLU A 156 11.42 0.71 12.58
CA GLU A 156 12.24 0.18 11.48
C GLU A 156 11.59 -0.92 10.65
N THR A 157 12.04 -1.07 9.39
CA THR A 157 11.64 -2.14 8.45
C THR A 157 10.15 -2.11 8.06
N PHE A 158 9.46 -0.98 8.24
CA PHE A 158 8.05 -0.87 7.84
C PHE A 158 7.91 -0.88 6.30
N PRO A 159 6.84 -1.48 5.75
CA PRO A 159 6.63 -1.48 4.30
C PRO A 159 6.03 -0.17 3.78
N ASP A 160 5.40 0.62 4.63
CA ASP A 160 4.85 1.94 4.32
C ASP A 160 4.67 2.78 5.60
N THR A 161 4.19 4.01 5.43
CA THR A 161 3.99 5.03 6.46
C THR A 161 2.77 4.80 7.35
N GLN A 162 1.86 3.88 7.02
CA GLN A 162 0.52 3.84 7.62
C GLN A 162 0.56 3.69 9.15
N TYR A 163 1.25 2.67 9.67
CA TYR A 163 1.38 2.48 11.11
C TYR A 163 2.43 3.40 11.72
N VAL A 164 3.51 3.70 10.98
CA VAL A 164 4.60 4.58 11.43
C VAL A 164 4.07 5.95 11.83
N LEU A 165 3.24 6.58 10.99
CA LEU A 165 2.70 7.91 11.27
C LEU A 165 1.66 7.90 12.40
N LYS A 166 0.87 6.83 12.53
CA LYS A 166 -0.09 6.69 13.64
C LYS A 166 0.60 6.48 14.98
N MET A 167 1.64 5.64 15.02
CA MET A 167 2.50 5.49 16.20
C MET A 167 3.18 6.82 16.54
N ALA A 168 3.73 7.53 15.54
CA ALA A 168 4.36 8.82 15.78
C ALA A 168 3.39 9.86 16.36
N GLU A 169 2.15 9.90 15.86
CA GLU A 169 1.10 10.75 16.44
C GLU A 169 0.77 10.34 17.89
N TYR A 170 0.65 9.04 18.16
CA TYR A 170 0.35 8.51 19.49
C TYR A 170 1.47 8.82 20.49
N ILE A 171 2.71 8.50 20.16
CA ILE A 171 3.90 8.77 20.98
C ILE A 171 3.96 10.26 21.35
N ARG A 172 3.71 11.17 20.38
CA ARG A 172 3.76 12.61 20.63
C ARG A 172 2.66 13.14 21.55
N LYS A 173 1.54 12.44 21.70
CA LYS A 173 0.50 12.83 22.68
C LYS A 173 1.01 12.65 24.11
N SER A 174 1.81 11.60 24.36
CA SER A 174 2.36 11.28 25.68
C SER A 174 3.74 11.90 25.92
N CYS A 175 4.57 11.98 24.88
CA CYS A 175 5.91 12.55 24.91
C CYS A 175 6.11 13.48 23.70
N PRO A 176 5.69 14.77 23.79
CA PRO A 176 5.80 15.73 22.68
C PRO A 176 7.23 15.90 22.14
N GLU A 177 8.22 15.80 23.03
CA GLU A 177 9.64 15.97 22.73
C GLU A 177 10.31 14.72 22.17
N ALA A 178 9.63 13.58 22.09
CA ALA A 178 10.20 12.34 21.58
C ALA A 178 10.84 12.55 20.19
N PHE A 179 12.02 11.98 20.01
CA PHE A 179 12.74 11.94 18.74
C PHE A 179 12.35 10.66 17.98
N ILE A 180 11.68 10.79 16.85
CA ILE A 180 11.07 9.65 16.15
C ILE A 180 11.67 9.49 14.75
N ILE A 181 12.27 8.34 14.49
CA ILE A 181 12.78 7.93 13.16
C ILE A 181 11.83 6.88 12.57
N GLY A 182 11.36 7.09 11.34
CA GLY A 182 10.67 6.06 10.54
C GLY A 182 11.58 5.50 9.44
N GLN A 183 11.80 4.19 9.41
CA GLN A 183 12.61 3.53 8.38
C GLN A 183 11.83 2.47 7.62
N PHE A 184 12.04 2.44 6.30
CA PHE A 184 11.24 1.62 5.40
C PHE A 184 12.11 0.63 4.61
N SER A 185 11.57 -0.57 4.43
CA SER A 185 12.23 -1.67 3.73
C SER A 185 11.67 -1.88 2.33
N LEU A 186 12.58 -2.10 1.38
CA LEU A 186 12.29 -2.15 -0.05
C LEU A 186 12.92 -3.38 -0.70
N THR A 187 12.39 -3.75 -1.84
CA THR A 187 13.04 -4.70 -2.75
C THR A 187 14.00 -3.96 -3.69
N PRO A 188 14.89 -4.68 -4.41
CA PRO A 188 15.80 -4.09 -5.40
C PRO A 188 15.09 -3.33 -6.53
N THR A 189 13.79 -3.58 -6.72
CA THR A 189 12.97 -2.88 -7.71
C THR A 189 12.50 -1.49 -7.25
N GLY A 190 12.78 -1.11 -6.00
CA GLY A 190 12.36 0.17 -5.42
C GLY A 190 10.96 0.15 -4.82
N TYR A 191 10.33 -1.03 -4.74
CA TYR A 191 8.98 -1.20 -4.20
C TYR A 191 9.01 -1.95 -2.86
N SER A 192 8.14 -1.56 -1.94
CA SER A 192 7.99 -2.18 -0.63
C SER A 192 7.12 -3.45 -0.66
N ARG A 193 7.05 -4.14 0.48
CA ARG A 193 6.11 -5.26 0.70
C ARG A 193 4.65 -4.82 0.82
N THR A 194 4.30 -3.55 0.67
CA THR A 194 2.91 -3.14 0.38
C THR A 194 2.75 -2.57 -1.03
N GLY A 195 3.79 -2.70 -1.85
CA GLY A 195 3.75 -2.34 -3.27
C GLY A 195 3.95 -0.86 -3.52
N PHE A 196 4.09 -0.02 -2.51
CA PHE A 196 4.42 1.38 -2.71
C PHE A 196 5.87 1.55 -3.13
N HIS A 197 6.12 2.50 -4.03
CA HIS A 197 7.47 2.85 -4.42
C HIS A 197 8.14 3.70 -3.35
N TYR A 198 9.46 3.59 -3.23
CA TYR A 198 10.22 4.25 -2.19
C TYR A 198 10.10 5.77 -2.21
N LYS A 199 9.96 6.39 -3.38
CA LYS A 199 9.81 7.85 -3.50
C LYS A 199 8.52 8.32 -2.82
N THR A 200 7.42 7.62 -3.11
CA THR A 200 6.12 7.88 -2.46
C THR A 200 6.23 7.74 -0.94
N ILE A 201 6.83 6.65 -0.46
CA ILE A 201 6.99 6.39 0.98
C ILE A 201 7.85 7.46 1.67
N LEU A 202 9.03 7.77 1.11
CA LEU A 202 9.94 8.76 1.68
C LEU A 202 9.35 10.17 1.63
N GLN A 203 8.61 10.52 0.56
CA GLN A 203 7.94 11.80 0.47
C GLN A 203 6.88 11.94 1.55
N GLU A 204 6.02 10.94 1.72
CA GLU A 204 4.99 10.95 2.77
C GLU A 204 5.61 11.00 4.17
N ALA A 205 6.65 10.22 4.43
CA ALA A 205 7.35 10.20 5.71
C ALA A 205 8.01 11.56 6.03
N THR A 206 8.80 12.09 5.10
CA THR A 206 9.54 13.35 5.29
C THR A 206 8.61 14.57 5.30
N GLN A 207 7.47 14.52 4.63
CA GLN A 207 6.49 15.62 4.60
C GLN A 207 5.43 15.52 5.72
N SER A 208 5.38 14.44 6.51
CA SER A 208 4.36 14.25 7.54
C SER A 208 4.34 15.33 8.64
N GLY A 209 5.52 15.80 9.03
CA GLY A 209 5.69 16.68 10.20
C GLY A 209 5.72 15.95 11.54
N LEU A 210 5.45 14.64 11.54
CA LEU A 210 5.41 13.80 12.73
C LEU A 210 6.76 13.14 13.02
N LEU A 211 7.58 12.94 12.00
CA LEU A 211 8.89 12.31 12.13
C LEU A 211 10.00 13.36 12.21
N ASP A 212 11.00 13.09 13.05
CA ASP A 212 12.24 13.87 13.12
C ASP A 212 13.32 13.28 12.21
N GLY A 213 13.25 11.98 11.93
CA GLY A 213 14.02 11.33 10.89
C GLY A 213 13.22 10.36 10.02
N ALA A 214 13.63 10.21 8.77
CA ALA A 214 13.06 9.24 7.84
C ALA A 214 14.13 8.67 6.92
N GLY A 215 14.01 7.39 6.57
CA GLY A 215 15.00 6.78 5.68
C GLY A 215 14.71 5.35 5.32
N LEU A 216 15.76 4.66 4.87
CA LEU A 216 15.68 3.29 4.38
C LEU A 216 16.56 2.38 5.24
N ASN A 217 16.05 1.19 5.54
CA ASN A 217 16.79 0.12 6.19
C ASN A 217 16.39 -1.23 5.59
N CYS A 218 17.28 -2.23 5.72
CA CYS A 218 17.03 -3.59 5.26
C CYS A 218 16.71 -3.69 3.74
N GLY A 219 16.36 -4.90 3.29
CA GLY A 219 15.80 -5.21 1.97
C GLY A 219 16.76 -5.13 0.77
N VAL A 220 17.69 -4.17 0.80
CA VAL A 220 18.69 -3.94 -0.26
C VAL A 220 20.08 -3.65 0.32
N GLY A 221 21.11 -3.95 -0.49
CA GLY A 221 22.50 -3.61 -0.17
C GLY A 221 22.83 -2.13 -0.39
N ALA A 222 24.00 -1.71 0.12
CA ALA A 222 24.42 -0.31 0.17
C ALA A 222 24.38 0.43 -1.18
N ALA A 223 24.78 -0.22 -2.29
CA ALA A 223 24.75 0.42 -3.61
C ALA A 223 23.34 0.75 -4.12
N HIS A 224 22.37 -0.13 -3.89
CA HIS A 224 20.97 0.15 -4.24
C HIS A 224 20.39 1.24 -3.35
N MET A 225 20.71 1.19 -2.04
CA MET A 225 20.28 2.21 -1.10
C MET A 225 20.79 3.60 -1.48
N LYS A 226 22.07 3.71 -1.87
CA LYS A 226 22.64 4.94 -2.42
C LYS A 226 21.87 5.43 -3.65
N LYS A 227 21.59 4.53 -4.61
CA LYS A 227 20.86 4.88 -5.84
C LYS A 227 19.48 5.45 -5.52
N PHE A 228 18.75 4.84 -4.58
CA PHE A 228 17.43 5.29 -4.17
C PHE A 228 17.50 6.64 -3.46
N LEU A 229 18.34 6.78 -2.43
CA LEU A 229 18.45 8.04 -1.69
C LEU A 229 18.93 9.19 -2.59
N LYS A 230 19.94 8.95 -3.45
CA LYS A 230 20.39 9.96 -4.41
C LYS A 230 19.25 10.43 -5.32
N SER A 231 18.54 9.50 -5.96
CA SER A 231 17.44 9.85 -6.86
C SER A 231 16.28 10.54 -6.15
N TYR A 232 16.00 10.20 -4.90
CA TYR A 232 14.99 10.88 -4.09
C TYR A 232 15.40 12.32 -3.78
N ILE A 233 16.62 12.52 -3.29
CA ILE A 233 17.14 13.83 -2.90
C ILE A 233 17.23 14.77 -4.12
N GLU A 234 17.69 14.27 -5.27
CA GLU A 234 17.76 15.05 -6.51
C GLU A 234 16.38 15.50 -7.02
N GLU A 235 15.33 14.72 -6.77
CA GLU A 235 13.98 14.99 -7.29
C GLU A 235 13.13 15.84 -6.32
N PHE A 236 13.18 15.55 -5.03
CA PHE A 236 12.28 16.17 -4.04
C PHE A 236 13.00 17.09 -3.04
N GLY A 237 14.32 17.01 -2.95
CA GLY A 237 15.07 17.62 -1.86
C GLY A 237 14.73 16.98 -0.50
N VAL A 238 15.18 17.64 0.57
CA VAL A 238 14.97 17.21 1.96
C VAL A 238 14.59 18.43 2.78
N PRO A 239 13.54 18.37 3.62
CA PRO A 239 13.25 19.44 4.55
C PRO A 239 14.44 19.74 5.49
N GLU A 240 14.71 21.01 5.78
CA GLU A 240 15.85 21.44 6.63
C GLU A 240 15.77 20.94 8.09
N ASP A 241 14.59 20.48 8.50
CA ASP A 241 14.24 19.96 9.82
C ASP A 241 14.06 18.43 9.83
N MET A 242 14.64 17.75 8.83
CA MET A 242 14.51 16.30 8.64
C MET A 242 15.88 15.62 8.65
N VAL A 243 16.00 14.59 9.47
CA VAL A 243 17.16 13.69 9.49
C VAL A 243 16.95 12.58 8.46
N LEU A 244 17.86 12.44 7.50
CA LEU A 244 17.87 11.26 6.63
C LEU A 244 18.67 10.13 7.26
N THR A 245 18.14 8.90 7.14
CA THR A 245 18.79 7.68 7.67
C THR A 245 19.05 6.62 6.60
N SER A 246 20.13 5.85 6.74
CA SER A 246 20.44 4.73 5.83
C SER A 246 21.14 3.56 6.55
N LEU A 247 20.47 2.41 6.60
CA LEU A 247 20.96 1.18 7.24
C LEU A 247 20.81 -0.02 6.28
N PRO A 248 21.66 -0.14 5.24
CA PRO A 248 21.57 -1.23 4.28
C PRO A 248 22.00 -2.59 4.87
N ASN A 249 21.62 -3.67 4.18
CA ASN A 249 22.19 -5.00 4.44
C ASN A 249 23.63 -5.08 3.90
N CYS A 250 24.49 -5.94 4.48
CA CYS A 250 25.86 -6.15 3.99
C CYS A 250 25.92 -6.87 2.62
N GLY A 251 24.78 -7.19 2.02
CA GLY A 251 24.66 -7.79 0.70
C GLY A 251 23.23 -8.28 0.46
N TYR A 252 23.02 -9.02 -0.63
CA TYR A 252 21.80 -9.79 -0.81
C TYR A 252 21.96 -11.16 -0.14
N PRO A 253 20.97 -11.62 0.64
CA PRO A 253 21.02 -12.97 1.19
C PRO A 253 20.96 -13.97 0.04
N GLN A 254 21.98 -14.81 -0.07
CA GLN A 254 21.95 -16.02 -0.88
C GLN A 254 21.54 -17.17 0.01
N ILE A 255 20.48 -17.89 -0.35
CA ILE A 255 20.12 -19.11 0.38
C ILE A 255 21.08 -20.21 -0.08
N VAL A 256 22.01 -20.59 0.79
CA VAL A 256 22.93 -21.72 0.58
C VAL A 256 22.55 -22.79 1.60
N ARG A 257 22.06 -23.93 1.12
CA ARG A 257 21.63 -25.08 1.98
C ARG A 257 20.61 -24.70 3.07
N GLY A 258 19.66 -23.79 2.76
CA GLY A 258 18.59 -23.39 3.69
C GLY A 258 18.96 -22.26 4.65
N HIS A 259 20.21 -21.78 4.64
CA HIS A 259 20.65 -20.64 5.45
C HIS A 259 20.93 -19.42 4.56
N ALA A 260 20.59 -18.22 5.05
CA ALA A 260 20.94 -16.98 4.38
C ALA A 260 22.43 -16.65 4.59
N VAL A 261 23.19 -16.58 3.51
CA VAL A 261 24.61 -16.17 3.48
C VAL A 261 24.71 -14.84 2.75
N TYR A 262 25.41 -13.87 3.34
CA TYR A 262 25.62 -12.54 2.76
C TYR A 262 27.02 -12.44 2.14
N SER A 263 27.17 -11.60 1.11
CA SER A 263 28.48 -11.32 0.50
C SER A 263 29.36 -10.51 1.46
N ASP A 264 30.55 -11.01 1.76
CA ASP A 264 31.43 -10.40 2.76
C ASP A 264 32.41 -9.41 2.11
N SER A 265 32.11 -8.11 2.22
CA SER A 265 33.04 -7.05 1.81
C SER A 265 32.88 -5.80 2.68
N VAL A 266 33.47 -5.85 3.87
CA VAL A 266 33.53 -4.74 4.82
C VAL A 266 34.06 -3.44 4.17
N PRO A 267 35.18 -3.42 3.40
CA PRO A 267 35.69 -2.19 2.81
C PRO A 267 34.74 -1.57 1.77
N TYR A 268 34.11 -2.40 0.93
CA TYR A 268 33.12 -1.94 -0.04
C TYR A 268 31.89 -1.34 0.66
N PHE A 269 31.45 -1.95 1.75
CA PHE A 269 30.36 -1.42 2.55
C PHE A 269 30.72 -0.04 3.11
N GLY A 270 31.90 0.11 3.72
CA GLY A 270 32.41 1.40 4.21
C GLY A 270 32.46 2.48 3.12
N GLU A 271 33.00 2.15 1.94
CA GLU A 271 33.04 3.04 0.78
C GLU A 271 31.64 3.54 0.40
N LYS A 272 30.67 2.63 0.27
CA LYS A 272 29.29 3.01 -0.11
C LYS A 272 28.58 3.82 0.96
N LEU A 273 28.83 3.56 2.24
CA LEU A 273 28.29 4.40 3.32
C LEU A 273 28.96 5.78 3.36
N GLY A 274 30.24 5.87 2.97
CA GLY A 274 30.92 7.13 2.67
C GLY A 274 30.20 7.94 1.60
N GLU A 275 29.95 7.34 0.43
CA GLU A 275 29.22 7.98 -0.66
C GLU A 275 27.78 8.38 -0.26
N ILE A 276 27.09 7.56 0.54
CA ILE A 276 25.74 7.89 1.06
C ILE A 276 25.82 9.09 2.02
N SER A 277 26.86 9.15 2.86
CA SER A 277 27.12 10.25 3.79
C SER A 277 27.31 11.59 3.08
N GLU A 278 27.89 11.58 1.88
CA GLU A 278 28.08 12.77 1.03
C GLU A 278 26.76 13.30 0.44
N LEU A 279 25.69 12.48 0.41
CA LEU A 279 24.35 12.91 -0.02
C LEU A 279 23.62 13.74 1.04
N GLY A 280 24.22 13.95 2.23
CA GLY A 280 23.60 14.66 3.35
C GLY A 280 22.85 13.76 4.34
N VAL A 281 22.96 12.43 4.21
CA VAL A 281 22.42 11.48 5.18
C VAL A 281 23.16 11.60 6.51
N GLN A 282 22.43 11.85 7.60
CA GLN A 282 23.02 12.12 8.92
C GLN A 282 23.11 10.90 9.83
N VAL A 283 22.19 9.94 9.71
CA VAL A 283 22.22 8.71 10.52
C VAL A 283 22.57 7.52 9.63
N LEU A 284 23.71 6.89 9.92
CA LEU A 284 24.28 5.79 9.12
C LEU A 284 24.49 4.58 10.01
N GLY A 285 24.31 3.38 9.49
CA GLY A 285 24.61 2.14 10.21
C GLY A 285 24.37 0.92 9.34
N GLY A 286 23.95 -0.19 9.97
CA GLY A 286 23.74 -1.45 9.28
C GLY A 286 22.48 -2.18 9.70
N CYS A 287 21.96 -3.02 8.80
CA CYS A 287 20.87 -3.95 9.09
C CYS A 287 21.37 -5.41 8.95
N CYS A 288 20.59 -6.32 8.39
CA CYS A 288 20.90 -7.75 8.38
C CYS A 288 22.30 -8.06 7.81
N GLY A 289 23.03 -8.90 8.55
CA GLY A 289 24.38 -9.36 8.24
C GLY A 289 25.51 -8.38 8.57
N THR A 290 25.21 -7.18 9.07
CA THR A 290 26.25 -6.22 9.50
C THR A 290 26.69 -6.52 10.94
N THR A 291 27.96 -6.83 11.13
CA THR A 291 28.59 -7.11 12.43
C THR A 291 29.31 -5.85 12.97
N PRO A 292 29.88 -5.87 14.19
CA PRO A 292 30.65 -4.73 14.69
C PRO A 292 31.82 -4.31 13.79
N GLU A 293 32.40 -5.24 13.02
CA GLU A 293 33.45 -4.94 12.04
C GLU A 293 32.97 -3.98 10.93
N TYR A 294 31.73 -4.16 10.45
CA TYR A 294 31.12 -3.25 9.47
C TYR A 294 30.93 -1.85 10.05
N ILE A 295 30.49 -1.76 11.31
CA ILE A 295 30.33 -0.46 12.00
C ILE A 295 31.68 0.23 12.19
N GLY A 296 32.73 -0.52 12.52
CA GLY A 296 34.10 -0.01 12.63
C GLY A 296 34.62 0.57 11.31
N GLU A 297 34.33 -0.07 10.18
CA GLU A 297 34.73 0.44 8.87
C GLU A 297 33.94 1.70 8.46
N ILE A 298 32.65 1.79 8.80
CA ILE A 298 31.87 3.03 8.62
C ILE A 298 32.47 4.14 9.47
N TYR A 299 32.75 3.87 10.76
CA TYR A 299 33.35 4.85 11.66
C TYR A 299 34.67 5.40 11.10
N LYS A 300 35.55 4.51 10.66
CA LYS A 300 36.82 4.88 10.02
C LYS A 300 36.63 5.71 8.74
N THR A 301 35.70 5.30 7.87
CA THR A 301 35.52 5.91 6.53
C THR A 301 34.76 7.23 6.58
N VAL A 302 33.79 7.36 7.49
CA VAL A 302 32.88 8.52 7.55
C VAL A 302 33.24 9.50 8.65
N PHE A 303 33.67 9.00 9.81
CA PHE A 303 33.83 9.81 11.02
C PHE A 303 35.30 10.14 11.34
N GLN A 304 36.25 9.31 10.89
CA GLN A 304 37.70 9.55 11.08
C GLN A 304 38.44 9.99 9.81
N ALA A 305 37.85 9.86 8.62
CA ALA A 305 38.52 10.24 7.39
C ALA A 305 38.82 11.75 7.34
N LYS A 306 40.05 12.10 6.95
CA LYS A 306 40.43 13.50 6.71
C LYS A 306 39.60 14.04 5.54
N LYS A 307 38.90 15.15 5.75
CA LYS A 307 38.07 15.83 4.74
C LYS A 307 38.85 15.99 3.43
N THR A 308 38.39 15.37 2.36
CA THR A 308 38.86 15.62 1.00
C THR A 308 38.36 17.00 0.54
N GLU A 309 39.28 17.85 0.11
CA GLU A 309 38.95 19.12 -0.53
C GLU A 309 38.19 18.83 -1.84
N GLY A 310 36.92 19.22 -1.92
CA GLY A 310 36.08 19.05 -3.12
C GLY A 310 34.71 18.39 -2.91
N ALA A 311 34.41 17.86 -1.71
CA ALA A 311 33.07 17.34 -1.42
C ALA A 311 32.02 18.46 -1.50
N VAL A 312 30.92 18.19 -2.21
CA VAL A 312 29.78 19.10 -2.33
C VAL A 312 29.29 19.46 -0.92
N LYS A 313 29.34 20.75 -0.55
CA LYS A 313 28.79 21.26 0.71
C LYS A 313 27.26 21.25 0.61
N ILE A 314 26.64 20.09 0.80
CA ILE A 314 25.22 20.06 1.16
C ILE A 314 25.14 20.57 2.60
N PRO A 315 24.33 21.59 2.91
CA PRO A 315 24.14 22.03 4.29
C PRO A 315 23.65 20.85 5.12
N THR A 316 24.48 20.36 6.04
CA THR A 316 24.12 19.29 6.99
C THR A 316 23.46 19.84 8.25
N LYS A 317 23.31 21.16 8.35
CA LYS A 317 22.77 21.82 9.55
C LYS A 317 21.26 21.63 9.59
N ILE A 318 20.80 20.93 10.62
CA ILE A 318 19.38 20.76 10.87
C ILE A 318 18.85 21.98 11.60
N VAL A 319 17.69 22.46 11.19
CA VAL A 319 17.00 23.57 11.86
C VAL A 319 15.73 23.03 12.50
N TRP A 320 15.78 22.81 13.82
CA TRP A 320 14.62 22.31 14.55
C TRP A 320 13.52 23.37 14.66
N GLY A 321 12.28 22.96 14.40
CA GLY A 321 11.09 23.78 14.57
C GLY A 321 10.07 23.10 15.47
N ASP A 322 9.12 23.88 15.98
CA ASP A 322 7.97 23.37 16.73
C ASP A 322 7.18 22.38 15.88
N VAL A 323 6.90 21.19 16.43
CA VAL A 323 6.25 20.08 15.72
C VAL A 323 4.86 20.45 15.22
N THR A 324 4.06 21.16 16.02
CA THR A 324 2.71 21.58 15.64
C THR A 324 2.76 22.56 14.47
N LYS A 325 3.69 23.52 14.50
CA LYS A 325 3.93 24.45 13.39
C LYS A 325 4.44 23.73 12.14
N ARG A 326 5.30 22.72 12.29
CA ARG A 326 5.83 21.90 11.20
C ARG A 326 4.74 21.12 10.49
N VAL A 327 3.88 20.43 11.24
CA VAL A 327 2.73 19.69 10.70
C VAL A 327 1.80 20.64 9.95
N GLN A 328 1.50 21.81 10.53
CA GLN A 328 0.64 22.81 9.89
C GLN A 328 1.24 23.35 8.58
N LYS A 329 2.51 23.78 8.62
CA LYS A 329 3.23 24.29 7.43
C LYS A 329 3.28 23.26 6.29
N ARG A 330 3.47 21.98 6.60
CA ARG A 330 3.54 20.92 5.58
C ARG A 330 2.15 20.57 5.02
N LYS A 331 1.10 20.62 5.84
CA LYS A 331 -0.29 20.52 5.36
C LYS A 331 -0.61 21.66 4.38
N GLU A 332 -0.20 22.89 4.68
CA GLU A 332 -0.39 24.05 3.79
C GLU A 332 0.42 23.92 2.48
N ALA A 333 1.68 23.48 2.56
CA ALA A 333 2.52 23.26 1.38
C ALA A 333 1.98 22.15 0.46
N ALA A 334 1.42 21.07 1.01
CA ALA A 334 0.82 19.98 0.23
C ALA A 334 -0.39 20.45 -0.61
N VAL A 335 -1.15 21.44 -0.12
CA VAL A 335 -2.29 22.05 -0.83
C VAL A 335 -1.81 22.97 -1.97
N HIS A 336 -0.66 23.63 -1.84
CA HIS A 336 -0.10 24.46 -2.90
C HIS A 336 0.64 23.65 -3.99
N ILE A 337 1.34 22.57 -3.62
CA ILE A 337 2.02 21.70 -4.61
C ILE A 337 1.03 21.00 -5.53
N THR A 338 -0.14 20.61 -5.01
CA THR A 338 -1.23 20.04 -5.83
C THR A 338 -1.80 21.02 -6.86
N GLN A 339 -1.60 22.34 -6.69
CA GLN A 339 -1.99 23.37 -7.66
C GLN A 339 -0.86 23.77 -8.62
N ALA A 340 0.40 23.56 -8.25
CA ALA A 340 1.57 23.99 -9.04
C ALA A 340 2.17 22.89 -9.95
N GLY A 341 1.82 21.62 -9.73
CA GLY A 341 2.35 20.47 -10.48
C GLY A 341 1.95 20.38 -11.96
N GLU A 342 1.14 21.31 -12.47
CA GLU A 342 0.63 21.30 -13.86
C GLU A 342 1.58 21.88 -14.91
N GLN A 343 2.80 22.32 -14.53
CA GLN A 343 3.73 22.93 -15.48
C GLN A 343 5.12 22.28 -15.46
N LYS A 344 5.25 21.13 -16.13
CA LYS A 344 6.52 20.73 -16.76
C LYS A 344 6.24 20.19 -18.15
N GLU A 345 6.69 20.92 -19.17
CA GLU A 345 6.65 20.49 -20.57
C GLU A 345 7.60 19.32 -20.78
N ALA A 346 7.04 18.12 -20.93
CA ALA A 346 7.71 16.97 -21.52
C ALA A 346 7.23 16.79 -22.97
N ILE A 347 8.13 16.28 -23.81
CA ILE A 347 7.92 16.02 -25.24
C ILE A 347 6.61 15.24 -25.42
N LYS A 348 5.61 15.86 -26.05
CA LYS A 348 4.25 15.31 -26.21
C LYS A 348 4.28 14.05 -27.09
N GLU A 349 4.42 12.88 -26.47
CA GLU A 349 3.83 11.67 -27.03
C GLU A 349 2.32 11.86 -27.14
N LYS A 350 1.73 11.27 -28.18
CA LYS A 350 0.32 11.45 -28.52
C LYS A 350 -0.53 10.79 -27.44
N GLN A 351 -1.03 11.58 -26.48
CA GLN A 351 -1.96 11.11 -25.45
C GLN A 351 -3.11 10.31 -26.10
N VAL A 352 -3.46 9.16 -25.52
CA VAL A 352 -4.58 8.37 -26.01
C VAL A 352 -5.86 9.14 -25.73
N THR A 353 -6.63 9.46 -26.77
CA THR A 353 -7.95 10.09 -26.58
C THR A 353 -8.84 9.14 -25.78
N ASN A 354 -9.23 9.55 -24.58
CA ASN A 354 -10.14 8.83 -23.69
C ASN A 354 -11.47 9.57 -23.61
N THR A 355 -12.39 9.19 -24.49
CA THR A 355 -13.68 9.85 -24.68
C THR A 355 -14.60 9.65 -23.47
N PHE A 356 -14.58 8.45 -22.88
CA PHE A 356 -15.33 8.15 -21.66
C PHE A 356 -14.95 9.09 -20.51
N ARG A 357 -13.65 9.26 -20.26
CA ARG A 357 -13.14 10.18 -19.23
C ARG A 357 -13.60 11.61 -19.47
N GLN A 358 -13.43 12.11 -20.70
CA GLN A 358 -13.78 13.48 -21.07
C GLN A 358 -15.27 13.78 -20.82
N LYS A 359 -16.17 12.93 -21.32
CA LYS A 359 -17.61 13.06 -21.12
C LYS A 359 -17.99 13.05 -19.65
N LEU A 360 -17.45 12.08 -18.91
CA LEU A 360 -17.74 11.94 -17.49
C LEU A 360 -17.21 13.14 -16.67
N GLU A 361 -16.06 13.72 -17.04
CA GLU A 361 -15.50 14.93 -16.43
C GLU A 361 -16.33 16.18 -16.76
N MET A 362 -16.86 16.29 -17.97
CA MET A 362 -17.79 17.36 -18.38
C MET A 362 -19.19 17.24 -17.76
N GLY A 363 -19.48 16.14 -17.07
CA GLY A 363 -20.80 15.87 -16.50
C GLY A 363 -21.82 15.42 -17.52
N GLU A 364 -21.38 14.99 -18.71
CA GLU A 364 -22.24 14.34 -19.68
C GLU A 364 -22.63 12.94 -19.20
N LEU A 365 -23.84 12.52 -19.58
CA LEU A 365 -24.32 11.18 -19.30
C LEU A 365 -23.54 10.17 -20.14
N VAL A 366 -22.95 9.16 -19.49
CA VAL A 366 -22.19 8.10 -20.15
C VAL A 366 -22.87 6.74 -20.08
N CYS A 367 -22.61 5.87 -21.07
CA CYS A 367 -23.09 4.50 -21.11
C CYS A 367 -21.91 3.51 -21.17
N ALA A 368 -21.77 2.70 -20.13
CA ALA A 368 -20.85 1.57 -20.09
C ALA A 368 -21.59 0.27 -20.41
N VAL A 369 -21.05 -0.58 -21.27
CA VAL A 369 -21.65 -1.89 -21.58
C VAL A 369 -20.68 -3.00 -21.22
N GLU A 370 -21.11 -3.91 -20.36
CA GLU A 370 -20.34 -5.10 -19.99
C GLU A 370 -20.47 -6.19 -21.03
N LEU A 371 -19.35 -6.81 -21.37
CA LEU A 371 -19.31 -8.09 -22.05
C LEU A 371 -18.46 -9.08 -21.24
N ASP A 372 -18.95 -10.31 -21.16
CA ASP A 372 -18.23 -11.40 -20.48
C ASP A 372 -17.17 -12.00 -21.41
N PRO A 373 -15.92 -12.21 -20.95
CA PRO A 373 -14.95 -13.00 -21.70
C PRO A 373 -15.44 -14.45 -21.91
N PRO A 374 -14.99 -15.11 -22.99
CA PRO A 374 -15.31 -16.51 -23.23
C PRO A 374 -14.73 -17.41 -22.13
N PHE A 375 -15.38 -18.56 -21.91
CA PHE A 375 -14.85 -19.61 -21.03
C PHE A 375 -13.83 -20.51 -21.75
N ASP A 376 -13.84 -20.48 -23.08
CA ASP A 376 -12.96 -21.19 -23.99
C ASP A 376 -12.18 -20.19 -24.87
N THR A 377 -11.59 -20.65 -25.96
CA THR A 377 -10.83 -19.82 -26.90
C THR A 377 -11.69 -19.11 -27.95
N GLU A 378 -13.02 -19.32 -27.95
CA GLU A 378 -13.92 -18.81 -29.01
C GLU A 378 -14.42 -17.38 -28.71
N ASP A 379 -13.65 -16.38 -29.14
CA ASP A 379 -13.96 -14.96 -28.89
C ASP A 379 -14.85 -14.28 -29.96
N THR A 380 -15.28 -15.02 -30.99
CA THR A 380 -16.11 -14.48 -32.09
C THR A 380 -17.37 -13.76 -31.59
N LYS A 381 -18.07 -14.34 -30.61
CA LYS A 381 -19.29 -13.74 -30.05
C LYS A 381 -19.00 -12.43 -29.33
N LEU A 382 -17.91 -12.38 -28.56
CA LEU A 382 -17.47 -11.20 -27.83
C LEU A 382 -17.12 -10.06 -28.81
N LEU A 383 -16.32 -10.35 -29.83
CA LEU A 383 -15.89 -9.36 -30.82
C LEU A 383 -17.06 -8.85 -31.69
N ASN A 384 -17.98 -9.73 -32.09
CA ASN A 384 -19.19 -9.31 -32.81
C ASN A 384 -20.08 -8.44 -31.94
N GLY A 385 -20.21 -8.77 -30.65
CA GLY A 385 -20.90 -7.94 -29.67
C GLY A 385 -20.27 -6.54 -29.56
N ALA A 386 -18.95 -6.48 -29.40
CA ALA A 386 -18.21 -5.21 -29.34
C ALA A 386 -18.39 -4.37 -30.62
N LYS A 387 -18.32 -4.99 -31.81
CA LYS A 387 -18.56 -4.30 -33.09
C LYS A 387 -19.98 -3.77 -33.21
N ALA A 388 -20.98 -4.50 -32.72
CA ALA A 388 -22.37 -4.05 -32.78
C ALA A 388 -22.60 -2.75 -31.98
N LEU A 389 -21.84 -2.56 -30.90
CA LEU A 389 -21.92 -1.38 -30.03
C LEU A 389 -21.37 -0.10 -30.67
N LEU A 390 -20.54 -0.18 -31.72
CA LEU A 390 -20.04 0.99 -32.46
C LEU A 390 -21.16 1.86 -33.04
N SER A 391 -22.32 1.24 -33.31
CA SER A 391 -23.50 1.90 -33.87
C SER A 391 -24.49 2.40 -32.80
N THR A 392 -24.06 2.49 -31.54
CA THR A 392 -24.92 2.80 -30.38
C THR A 392 -24.36 3.95 -29.55
N LYS A 393 -25.06 4.33 -28.48
CA LYS A 393 -24.61 5.33 -27.50
C LYS A 393 -23.59 4.80 -26.48
N ALA A 394 -23.09 3.56 -26.62
CA ALA A 394 -22.07 3.04 -25.71
C ALA A 394 -20.76 3.83 -25.81
N ASP A 395 -20.32 4.42 -24.71
CA ASP A 395 -19.08 5.19 -24.61
C ASP A 395 -17.88 4.30 -24.28
N ILE A 396 -18.11 3.19 -23.59
CA ILE A 396 -17.07 2.28 -23.13
C ILE A 396 -17.57 0.85 -23.04
N ILE A 397 -16.70 -0.09 -23.42
CA ILE A 397 -16.94 -1.53 -23.21
C ILE A 397 -16.18 -1.96 -21.95
N THR A 398 -16.88 -2.48 -20.96
CA THR A 398 -16.27 -3.04 -19.76
C THR A 398 -16.23 -4.57 -19.82
N ILE A 399 -15.18 -5.17 -19.24
CA ILE A 399 -14.90 -6.60 -19.38
C ILE A 399 -14.67 -7.20 -18.00
N ALA A 400 -15.52 -8.15 -17.60
CA ALA A 400 -15.47 -8.78 -16.28
C ALA A 400 -14.29 -9.75 -16.12
N ASP A 401 -13.56 -9.69 -15.00
CA ASP A 401 -12.40 -10.54 -14.70
C ASP A 401 -12.80 -11.76 -13.88
N SER A 402 -13.08 -12.87 -14.59
CA SER A 402 -13.48 -14.15 -14.01
C SER A 402 -14.56 -13.98 -12.92
N PRO A 403 -15.76 -13.48 -13.29
CA PRO A 403 -16.84 -13.21 -12.36
C PRO A 403 -17.27 -14.48 -11.61
N LEU A 404 -17.73 -14.33 -10.36
CA LEU A 404 -18.10 -15.46 -9.47
C LEU A 404 -16.93 -16.44 -9.20
N ALA A 405 -15.69 -15.98 -9.35
CA ALA A 405 -14.48 -16.81 -9.25
C ALA A 405 -14.45 -17.99 -10.24
N ARG A 406 -15.13 -17.86 -11.39
CA ARG A 406 -15.08 -18.85 -12.46
C ARG A 406 -14.13 -18.41 -13.55
N SER A 407 -13.20 -19.30 -13.91
CA SER A 407 -12.18 -19.03 -14.94
C SER A 407 -12.82 -18.62 -16.26
N ARG A 408 -12.29 -17.53 -16.83
CA ARG A 408 -12.61 -16.98 -18.14
C ARG A 408 -11.31 -16.50 -18.79
N ALA A 409 -11.34 -16.22 -20.09
CA ALA A 409 -10.25 -15.53 -20.75
C ALA A 409 -9.92 -14.21 -20.03
N ASP A 410 -8.62 -13.87 -19.96
CA ASP A 410 -8.15 -12.71 -19.22
C ASP A 410 -8.79 -11.41 -19.72
N ALA A 411 -9.39 -10.65 -18.80
CA ALA A 411 -10.14 -9.44 -19.11
C ALA A 411 -9.26 -8.35 -19.76
N SER A 412 -8.01 -8.23 -19.33
CA SER A 412 -7.07 -7.21 -19.84
C SER A 412 -6.61 -7.52 -21.26
N LEU A 413 -6.34 -8.79 -21.57
CA LEU A 413 -6.00 -9.25 -22.91
C LEU A 413 -7.19 -9.12 -23.87
N MET A 414 -8.40 -9.49 -23.42
CA MET A 414 -9.61 -9.32 -24.22
C MET A 414 -9.94 -7.84 -24.46
N ALA A 415 -9.77 -6.99 -23.44
CA ALA A 415 -9.90 -5.54 -23.58
C ALA A 415 -8.95 -4.99 -24.64
N ALA A 416 -7.68 -5.42 -24.63
CA ALA A 416 -6.69 -4.99 -25.61
C ALA A 416 -7.11 -5.42 -27.03
N LYS A 417 -7.56 -6.67 -27.20
CA LYS A 417 -8.06 -7.17 -28.49
C LYS A 417 -9.25 -6.36 -29.00
N ILE A 418 -10.21 -6.04 -28.13
CA ILE A 418 -11.37 -5.20 -28.45
C ILE A 418 -10.89 -3.79 -28.86
N LYS A 419 -10.06 -3.13 -28.06
CA LYS A 419 -9.52 -1.78 -28.36
C LYS A 419 -8.81 -1.74 -29.71
N MET A 420 -7.96 -2.73 -30.00
CA MET A 420 -7.27 -2.82 -31.30
C MET A 420 -8.23 -3.03 -32.48
N THR A 421 -9.34 -3.74 -32.26
CA THR A 421 -10.29 -4.10 -33.33
C THR A 421 -11.34 -3.01 -33.58
N THR A 422 -11.81 -2.33 -32.52
CA THR A 422 -12.94 -1.41 -32.59
C THR A 422 -12.55 0.06 -32.36
N GLY A 423 -11.41 0.32 -31.72
CA GLY A 423 -10.99 1.67 -31.30
C GLY A 423 -11.75 2.23 -30.09
N MET A 424 -12.88 1.61 -29.70
CA MET A 424 -13.68 2.06 -28.55
C MET A 424 -12.87 2.05 -27.27
N ASP A 425 -13.18 2.96 -26.35
CA ASP A 425 -12.63 2.86 -25.01
C ASP A 425 -13.05 1.55 -24.34
N VAL A 426 -12.13 0.98 -23.58
CA VAL A 426 -12.33 -0.30 -22.89
C VAL A 426 -11.95 -0.16 -21.42
N MET A 427 -12.64 -0.92 -20.57
CA MET A 427 -12.45 -0.96 -19.13
C MET A 427 -12.36 -2.42 -18.65
N PRO A 428 -11.18 -3.05 -18.65
CA PRO A 428 -11.04 -4.33 -17.96
C PRO A 428 -11.28 -4.15 -16.47
N HIS A 429 -11.98 -5.12 -15.88
CA HIS A 429 -11.99 -5.29 -14.44
C HIS A 429 -10.63 -5.89 -14.03
N LEU A 430 -10.13 -5.50 -12.87
CA LEU A 430 -8.93 -6.09 -12.28
C LEU A 430 -9.25 -6.59 -10.87
N SER A 431 -9.33 -7.91 -10.74
CA SER A 431 -9.64 -8.60 -9.49
C SER A 431 -8.39 -8.87 -8.66
N CYS A 432 -8.42 -8.53 -7.37
CA CYS A 432 -7.33 -8.84 -6.44
C CYS A 432 -7.34 -10.29 -5.92
N ARG A 433 -8.41 -11.05 -6.19
CA ARG A 433 -8.63 -12.41 -5.66
C ARG A 433 -7.50 -13.37 -5.94
N ASP A 434 -7.04 -13.42 -7.18
CA ASP A 434 -6.15 -14.47 -7.70
C ASP A 434 -4.78 -13.93 -8.18
N LYS A 435 -4.54 -12.62 -8.02
CA LYS A 435 -3.34 -11.96 -8.54
C LYS A 435 -2.54 -11.30 -7.40
N ASN A 436 -1.25 -11.58 -7.34
CA ASN A 436 -0.33 -10.86 -6.46
C ASN A 436 0.05 -9.50 -7.08
N ARG A 437 0.76 -8.65 -6.32
CA ARG A 437 1.24 -7.35 -6.80
C ARG A 437 2.04 -7.40 -8.10
N ILE A 438 2.80 -8.48 -8.35
CA ILE A 438 3.66 -8.62 -9.53
C ILE A 438 2.76 -8.80 -10.75
N ALA A 439 1.79 -9.72 -10.65
CA ALA A 439 0.81 -9.97 -11.70
C ALA A 439 -0.04 -8.72 -11.99
N ILE A 440 -0.53 -8.04 -10.95
CA ILE A 440 -1.30 -6.80 -11.07
C ILE A 440 -0.48 -5.70 -11.76
N ARG A 441 0.74 -5.42 -11.28
CA ARG A 441 1.61 -4.39 -11.84
C ARG A 441 1.97 -4.70 -13.29
N SER A 442 2.33 -5.94 -13.59
CA SER A 442 2.65 -6.40 -14.95
C SER A 442 1.45 -6.22 -15.88
N GLY A 443 0.25 -6.62 -15.43
CA GLY A 443 -1.00 -6.43 -16.16
C GLY A 443 -1.28 -4.96 -16.46
N LEU A 444 -1.20 -4.08 -15.45
CA LEU A 444 -1.40 -2.64 -15.63
C LEU A 444 -0.41 -2.04 -16.64
N LEU A 445 0.88 -2.39 -16.56
CA LEU A 445 1.90 -1.92 -17.50
C LEU A 445 1.65 -2.42 -18.93
N GLY A 446 1.30 -3.70 -19.10
CA GLY A 446 1.02 -4.29 -20.42
C GLY A 446 -0.26 -3.73 -21.05
N SER A 447 -1.34 -3.60 -20.27
CA SER A 447 -2.60 -2.98 -20.68
C SER A 447 -2.39 -1.51 -21.06
N TYR A 448 -1.61 -0.78 -20.27
CA TYR A 448 -1.24 0.61 -20.57
C TYR A 448 -0.48 0.72 -21.89
N ALA A 449 0.53 -0.12 -22.11
CA ALA A 449 1.27 -0.17 -23.37
C ALA A 449 0.37 -0.53 -24.57
N SER A 450 -0.74 -1.23 -24.32
CA SER A 450 -1.76 -1.59 -25.31
C SER A 450 -2.85 -0.52 -25.51
N GLY A 451 -2.66 0.69 -24.95
CA GLY A 451 -3.60 1.81 -25.11
C GLY A 451 -4.84 1.77 -24.20
N ILE A 452 -4.84 0.92 -23.17
CA ILE A 452 -5.93 0.88 -22.18
C ILE A 452 -5.66 1.93 -21.10
N ARG A 453 -6.68 2.76 -20.83
CA ARG A 453 -6.61 3.83 -19.83
C ARG A 453 -7.69 3.74 -18.76
N ASN A 454 -8.74 2.95 -18.96
CA ASN A 454 -9.85 2.85 -18.01
C ASN A 454 -9.82 1.50 -17.29
N TYR A 455 -10.08 1.46 -15.98
CA TYR A 455 -10.09 0.21 -15.21
C TYR A 455 -11.22 0.20 -14.16
N LEU A 456 -11.77 -0.98 -13.89
CA LEU A 456 -12.59 -1.19 -12.70
C LEU A 456 -11.81 -2.03 -11.68
N PHE A 457 -11.46 -1.45 -10.55
CA PHE A 457 -10.76 -2.18 -9.48
C PHE A 457 -11.75 -2.82 -8.52
N VAL A 458 -11.62 -4.14 -8.38
CA VAL A 458 -12.50 -4.96 -7.55
C VAL A 458 -11.67 -5.86 -6.63
N THR A 459 -12.13 -6.02 -5.39
CA THR A 459 -11.50 -6.99 -4.48
C THR A 459 -11.63 -8.41 -5.05
N GLY A 460 -12.76 -8.70 -5.71
CA GLY A 460 -13.05 -10.00 -6.32
C GLY A 460 -13.89 -10.91 -5.42
N ASP A 461 -14.70 -11.77 -6.04
CA ASP A 461 -15.53 -12.75 -5.33
C ASP A 461 -14.66 -13.84 -4.70
N PRO A 462 -14.86 -14.25 -3.45
CA PRO A 462 -14.02 -15.29 -2.85
C PRO A 462 -14.12 -16.62 -3.60
N VAL A 463 -13.02 -17.37 -3.67
CA VAL A 463 -13.03 -18.77 -4.16
C VAL A 463 -13.96 -19.61 -3.27
N ALA A 464 -14.78 -20.44 -3.90
CA ALA A 464 -15.74 -21.33 -3.24
C ALA A 464 -15.04 -22.23 -2.22
N ARG A 465 -15.69 -22.51 -1.08
CA ARG A 465 -15.06 -23.25 0.04
C ARG A 465 -14.51 -24.61 -0.40
N GLU A 466 -15.23 -25.30 -1.27
CA GLU A 466 -14.89 -26.62 -1.81
C GLU A 466 -13.61 -26.60 -2.67
N ASP A 467 -13.32 -25.48 -3.33
CA ASP A 467 -12.17 -25.34 -4.24
C ASP A 467 -10.92 -24.77 -3.55
N ARG A 468 -11.01 -24.31 -2.30
CA ARG A 468 -9.91 -23.61 -1.60
C ARG A 468 -8.70 -24.47 -1.30
N GLU A 469 -8.87 -25.79 -1.24
CA GLU A 469 -7.76 -26.73 -1.08
C GLU A 469 -6.85 -26.76 -2.32
N PHE A 470 -7.45 -26.62 -3.51
CA PHE A 470 -6.75 -26.71 -4.79
C PHE A 470 -6.42 -25.34 -5.40
N THR A 471 -7.23 -24.32 -5.11
CA THR A 471 -7.08 -22.97 -5.66
C THR A 471 -6.84 -21.97 -4.55
N LYS A 472 -5.60 -21.50 -4.43
CA LYS A 472 -5.24 -20.47 -3.46
C LYS A 472 -5.81 -19.11 -3.88
N SER A 473 -6.50 -18.46 -2.95
CA SER A 473 -6.75 -17.02 -3.07
C SER A 473 -5.48 -16.26 -2.67
N VAL A 474 -5.16 -15.20 -3.41
CA VAL A 474 -3.96 -14.41 -3.22
C VAL A 474 -4.24 -13.16 -2.37
N PHE A 475 -5.18 -12.31 -2.78
CA PHE A 475 -5.60 -11.09 -2.05
C PHE A 475 -4.45 -10.24 -1.49
N ASP A 476 -3.33 -10.17 -2.22
CA ASP A 476 -2.17 -9.33 -1.87
C ASP A 476 -2.59 -7.84 -1.76
N PHE A 477 -3.68 -7.49 -2.45
CA PHE A 477 -4.42 -6.24 -2.27
C PHE A 477 -5.91 -6.49 -1.99
N ASN A 478 -6.55 -5.52 -1.35
CA ASN A 478 -7.98 -5.25 -1.54
C ASN A 478 -8.15 -4.09 -2.54
N SER A 479 -9.38 -3.81 -2.99
CA SER A 479 -9.62 -2.74 -3.98
C SER A 479 -9.10 -1.36 -3.57
N ILE A 480 -9.10 -0.99 -2.28
CA ILE A 480 -8.58 0.30 -1.81
C ILE A 480 -7.05 0.31 -1.87
N ARG A 481 -6.39 -0.75 -1.40
CA ARG A 481 -4.92 -0.88 -1.48
C ARG A 481 -4.45 -0.87 -2.95
N LEU A 482 -5.18 -1.55 -3.84
CA LEU A 482 -4.93 -1.50 -5.29
C LEU A 482 -5.09 -0.08 -5.87
N MET A 483 -6.13 0.67 -5.46
CA MET A 483 -6.32 2.06 -5.89
C MET A 483 -5.15 2.96 -5.44
N LYS A 484 -4.69 2.82 -4.20
CA LYS A 484 -3.49 3.56 -3.72
C LYS A 484 -2.23 3.17 -4.50
N PHE A 485 -2.06 1.88 -4.80
CA PHE A 485 -0.97 1.41 -5.63
C PHE A 485 -1.03 2.01 -7.05
N ALA A 486 -2.20 2.01 -7.69
CA ALA A 486 -2.41 2.64 -8.99
C ALA A 486 -2.21 4.17 -8.95
N GLN A 487 -2.58 4.83 -7.85
CA GLN A 487 -2.34 6.26 -7.65
C GLN A 487 -0.84 6.57 -7.64
N SER A 488 -0.02 5.75 -6.96
CA SER A 488 1.44 5.88 -7.03
C SER A 488 1.98 5.65 -8.43
N MET A 489 1.42 4.68 -9.18
CA MET A 489 1.79 4.47 -10.58
C MET A 489 1.42 5.66 -11.48
N ASN A 490 0.30 6.34 -11.22
CA ASN A 490 -0.06 7.57 -11.93
C ASN A 490 0.90 8.72 -11.68
N GLN A 491 1.49 8.79 -10.49
CA GLN A 491 2.48 9.83 -10.14
C GLN A 491 3.86 9.54 -10.75
N GLU A 492 4.22 8.26 -10.85
CA GLU A 492 5.60 7.86 -11.16
C GLU A 492 5.80 7.33 -12.57
N VAL A 493 4.86 6.51 -13.05
CA VAL A 493 4.98 5.75 -14.30
C VAL A 493 4.10 6.32 -15.39
N PHE A 494 2.84 6.65 -15.08
CA PHE A 494 1.84 7.15 -16.03
C PHE A 494 1.65 8.67 -15.93
N LYS A 495 2.68 9.40 -15.52
CA LYS A 495 2.63 10.84 -15.21
C LYS A 495 2.08 11.72 -16.35
N ASP A 496 2.38 11.37 -17.60
CA ASP A 496 2.05 12.18 -18.77
C ASP A 496 0.65 11.85 -19.34
N ASP A 497 0.10 10.68 -18.99
CA ASP A 497 -1.20 10.16 -19.46
C ASP A 497 -1.75 9.17 -18.42
N THR A 498 -2.29 9.71 -17.33
CA THR A 498 -2.71 8.91 -16.16
C THR A 498 -3.82 7.92 -16.51
N ILE A 499 -3.75 6.71 -15.94
CA ILE A 499 -4.89 5.80 -15.96
C ILE A 499 -6.06 6.35 -15.12
N PHE A 500 -7.27 6.06 -15.58
CA PHE A 500 -8.54 6.46 -15.00
C PHE A 500 -9.26 5.21 -14.46
N TYR A 501 -9.71 5.24 -13.22
CA TYR A 501 -10.26 4.02 -12.61
C TYR A 501 -11.42 4.28 -11.66
N GLY A 502 -12.32 3.31 -11.61
CA GLY A 502 -13.48 3.27 -10.74
C GLY A 502 -13.48 2.08 -9.80
N GLY A 503 -14.51 2.01 -8.96
CA GLY A 503 -14.73 0.90 -8.04
C GLY A 503 -16.12 0.30 -8.17
N ALA A 504 -16.24 -1.00 -7.92
CA ALA A 504 -17.55 -1.62 -7.74
C ALA A 504 -18.22 -1.11 -6.45
N LEU A 505 -19.55 -0.92 -6.53
CA LEU A 505 -20.42 -0.48 -5.45
C LEU A 505 -21.55 -1.51 -5.25
N ASN A 506 -21.55 -2.17 -4.10
CA ASN A 506 -22.69 -2.97 -3.66
C ASN A 506 -23.56 -2.12 -2.73
N GLN A 507 -24.69 -1.65 -3.24
CA GLN A 507 -25.62 -0.81 -2.49
C GLN A 507 -26.47 -1.61 -1.48
N ASN A 508 -26.66 -2.92 -1.63
CA ASN A 508 -27.67 -3.68 -0.87
C ASN A 508 -27.16 -4.35 0.42
N GLY A 509 -25.85 -4.35 0.70
CA GLY A 509 -25.27 -5.26 1.71
C GLY A 509 -25.03 -4.72 3.13
N ALA A 510 -24.78 -3.42 3.30
CA ALA A 510 -24.40 -2.81 4.58
C ALA A 510 -25.19 -1.50 4.80
N SER A 511 -25.10 -0.88 5.98
CA SER A 511 -25.74 0.43 6.21
C SER A 511 -25.27 1.47 5.18
N PRO A 512 -26.15 2.38 4.72
CA PRO A 512 -25.79 3.41 3.75
C PRO A 512 -24.55 4.23 4.17
N GLU A 513 -24.41 4.51 5.46
CA GLU A 513 -23.31 5.26 6.05
C GLU A 513 -21.98 4.53 5.93
N ASN A 514 -21.96 3.21 6.19
CA ASN A 514 -20.76 2.41 6.05
C ASN A 514 -20.34 2.29 4.59
N ILE A 515 -21.31 2.18 3.68
CA ILE A 515 -21.07 2.19 2.24
C ILE A 515 -20.47 3.54 1.82
N ALA A 516 -21.06 4.66 2.25
CA ALA A 516 -20.55 6.00 1.96
C ALA A 516 -19.12 6.21 2.52
N GLY A 517 -18.84 5.78 3.75
CA GLY A 517 -17.51 5.84 4.33
C GLY A 517 -16.47 5.05 3.51
N ARG A 518 -16.84 3.88 2.98
CA ARG A 518 -15.97 3.09 2.10
C ARG A 518 -15.80 3.74 0.72
N MET A 519 -16.83 4.40 0.19
CA MET A 519 -16.74 5.17 -1.05
C MET A 519 -15.78 6.34 -0.91
N LEU A 520 -15.85 7.10 0.19
CA LEU A 520 -14.93 8.20 0.48
C LEU A 520 -13.47 7.73 0.51
N LYS A 521 -13.18 6.63 1.23
CA LYS A 521 -11.84 6.01 1.25
C LYS A 521 -11.34 5.61 -0.15
N LYS A 522 -12.24 5.12 -1.02
CA LYS A 522 -11.89 4.80 -2.43
C LYS A 522 -11.60 6.08 -3.23
N MET A 523 -12.39 7.14 -3.03
CA MET A 523 -12.20 8.43 -3.70
C MET A 523 -10.89 9.11 -3.29
N GLU A 524 -10.54 9.06 -1.99
CA GLU A 524 -9.24 9.49 -1.47
C GLU A 524 -8.08 8.75 -2.14
N ALA A 525 -8.24 7.45 -2.40
CA ALA A 525 -7.29 6.62 -3.16
C ALA A 525 -7.35 6.83 -4.69
N GLY A 526 -8.04 7.87 -5.17
CA GLY A 526 -8.07 8.25 -6.59
C GLY A 526 -9.22 7.67 -7.41
N CYS A 527 -10.18 6.94 -6.81
CA CYS A 527 -11.36 6.44 -7.53
C CYS A 527 -12.19 7.60 -8.12
N ARG A 528 -12.56 7.50 -9.40
CA ARG A 528 -13.24 8.58 -10.14
C ARG A 528 -14.72 8.35 -10.40
N TYR A 529 -15.16 7.09 -10.36
CA TYR A 529 -16.56 6.69 -10.56
C TYR A 529 -16.85 5.35 -9.89
N PHE A 530 -18.14 5.04 -9.75
CA PHE A 530 -18.62 3.78 -9.19
C PHE A 530 -19.60 3.10 -10.12
N LEU A 531 -19.44 1.79 -10.32
CA LEU A 531 -20.42 0.94 -11.00
C LEU A 531 -21.24 0.20 -9.94
N THR A 532 -22.56 0.35 -9.97
CA THR A 532 -23.44 -0.30 -8.99
C THR A 532 -23.77 -1.73 -9.39
N GLN A 533 -24.26 -2.53 -8.43
CA GLN A 533 -25.03 -3.72 -8.76
C GLN A 533 -26.35 -3.32 -9.46
N PRO A 534 -27.01 -4.23 -10.21
CA PRO A 534 -28.29 -3.94 -10.84
C PRO A 534 -29.33 -3.39 -9.85
N VAL A 535 -30.11 -2.40 -10.30
CA VAL A 535 -31.25 -1.85 -9.56
C VAL A 535 -32.54 -2.23 -10.26
N TYR A 536 -33.57 -2.59 -9.47
CA TYR A 536 -34.85 -3.06 -9.99
C TYR A 536 -36.07 -2.32 -9.41
N ASP A 537 -35.86 -1.42 -8.44
CA ASP A 537 -36.92 -0.72 -7.72
C ASP A 537 -36.54 0.72 -7.35
N LYS A 538 -37.53 1.43 -6.80
CA LYS A 538 -37.37 2.80 -6.31
C LYS A 538 -36.47 2.89 -5.08
N GLU A 539 -36.53 1.91 -4.18
CA GLU A 539 -35.73 1.88 -2.95
C GLU A 539 -34.23 1.85 -3.28
N GLY A 540 -33.81 1.05 -4.25
CA GLY A 540 -32.45 1.04 -4.74
C GLY A 540 -32.00 2.39 -5.30
N ILE A 541 -32.87 3.09 -6.04
CA ILE A 541 -32.60 4.45 -6.55
C ILE A 541 -32.47 5.48 -5.41
N GLU A 542 -33.37 5.44 -4.42
CA GLU A 542 -33.31 6.31 -3.23
C GLU A 542 -32.01 6.09 -2.46
N ARG A 543 -31.58 4.84 -2.33
CA ARG A 543 -30.31 4.49 -1.69
C ARG A 543 -29.11 5.04 -2.44
N LEU A 544 -29.10 4.93 -3.77
CA LEU A 544 -28.05 5.54 -4.60
C LEU A 544 -28.06 7.07 -4.51
N THR A 545 -29.23 7.68 -4.38
CA THR A 545 -29.41 9.13 -4.16
C THR A 545 -28.72 9.55 -2.87
N PHE A 546 -29.01 8.88 -1.77
CA PHE A 546 -28.36 9.12 -0.47
C PHE A 546 -26.83 9.01 -0.58
N LEU A 547 -26.33 7.95 -1.22
CA LEU A 547 -24.87 7.74 -1.37
C LEU A 547 -24.22 8.85 -2.20
N LYS A 548 -24.87 9.29 -3.28
CA LYS A 548 -24.41 10.41 -4.11
C LYS A 548 -24.37 11.70 -3.30
N GLU A 549 -25.44 12.05 -2.60
CA GLU A 549 -25.51 13.28 -1.79
C GLU A 549 -24.47 13.28 -0.67
N ARG A 550 -24.25 12.12 -0.04
CA ARG A 550 -23.30 11.99 1.06
C ARG A 550 -21.83 12.10 0.63
N THR A 551 -21.52 11.73 -0.61
CA THR A 551 -20.12 11.56 -1.07
C THR A 551 -19.72 12.46 -2.23
N GLY A 552 -20.68 12.98 -3.00
CA GLY A 552 -20.44 13.66 -4.28
C GLY A 552 -19.98 12.74 -5.41
N ALA A 553 -20.08 11.41 -5.24
CA ALA A 553 -19.54 10.44 -6.19
C ALA A 553 -20.29 10.43 -7.54
N LYS A 554 -19.53 10.18 -8.62
CA LYS A 554 -20.10 9.86 -9.94
C LYS A 554 -20.49 8.39 -9.97
N ILE A 555 -21.79 8.12 -10.11
CA ILE A 555 -22.36 6.77 -10.06
C ILE A 555 -22.93 6.41 -11.42
N LEU A 556 -22.51 5.27 -11.98
CA LEU A 556 -23.13 4.65 -13.13
C LEU A 556 -24.07 3.55 -12.64
N ILE A 557 -25.36 3.74 -12.90
CA ILE A 557 -26.42 2.88 -12.37
C ILE A 557 -26.45 1.58 -13.17
N GLY A 558 -26.32 0.47 -12.47
CA GLY A 558 -26.34 -0.88 -13.01
C GLY A 558 -27.73 -1.26 -13.52
N ILE A 559 -27.79 -1.69 -14.77
CA ILE A 559 -28.99 -2.21 -15.44
C ILE A 559 -28.64 -3.57 -16.02
N MET A 560 -29.32 -4.61 -15.54
CA MET A 560 -29.20 -5.97 -16.06
C MET A 560 -30.56 -6.42 -16.61
N PRO A 561 -30.76 -6.47 -17.93
CA PRO A 561 -32.02 -6.90 -18.51
C PRO A 561 -32.26 -8.39 -18.24
N LEU A 562 -33.31 -8.75 -17.50
CA LEU A 562 -33.61 -10.16 -17.19
C LEU A 562 -34.24 -10.83 -18.43
N VAL A 563 -33.63 -11.92 -18.92
CA VAL A 563 -33.97 -12.45 -20.27
C VAL A 563 -35.04 -13.53 -20.29
N SER A 564 -35.51 -13.97 -19.11
CA SER A 564 -36.60 -14.95 -18.94
C SER A 564 -37.03 -15.03 -17.48
N ARG A 565 -38.19 -15.64 -17.20
CA ARG A 565 -38.64 -15.96 -15.82
C ARG A 565 -37.61 -16.77 -15.03
N ARG A 566 -37.03 -17.80 -15.64
CA ARG A 566 -35.98 -18.63 -15.02
C ARG A 566 -34.75 -17.80 -14.67
N ASN A 567 -34.34 -16.91 -15.56
CA ASN A 567 -33.21 -16.02 -15.30
C ASN A 567 -33.55 -15.03 -14.17
N ALA A 568 -34.73 -14.42 -14.16
CA ALA A 568 -35.18 -13.53 -13.09
C ALA A 568 -35.18 -14.23 -11.71
N LEU A 569 -35.72 -15.45 -11.63
CA LEU A 569 -35.70 -16.26 -10.41
C LEU A 569 -34.28 -16.64 -9.97
N PHE A 570 -33.39 -16.95 -10.92
CA PHE A 570 -32.00 -17.24 -10.60
C PHE A 570 -31.29 -16.00 -10.04
N ILE A 571 -31.43 -14.83 -10.67
CA ILE A 571 -30.83 -13.59 -10.16
C ILE A 571 -31.40 -13.23 -8.78
N LYS A 572 -32.72 -13.41 -8.58
CA LYS A 572 -33.36 -13.15 -7.30
C LYS A 572 -32.83 -14.02 -6.14
N ASN A 573 -32.67 -15.31 -6.39
CA ASN A 573 -32.46 -16.29 -5.31
C ASN A 573 -31.00 -16.75 -5.18
N GLU A 574 -30.22 -16.70 -6.25
CA GLU A 574 -28.88 -17.34 -6.31
C GLU A 574 -27.75 -16.33 -6.49
N MET A 575 -28.02 -15.05 -6.79
CA MET A 575 -26.98 -14.02 -6.96
C MET A 575 -26.84 -13.16 -5.71
N PRO A 576 -25.73 -13.28 -4.96
CA PRO A 576 -25.51 -12.47 -3.76
C PRO A 576 -25.41 -10.96 -4.08
N GLY A 577 -26.06 -10.14 -3.26
CA GLY A 577 -25.98 -8.68 -3.36
C GLY A 577 -26.89 -8.01 -4.39
N ILE A 578 -27.70 -8.79 -5.12
CA ILE A 578 -28.72 -8.28 -6.04
C ILE A 578 -30.10 -8.51 -5.43
N HIS A 579 -30.90 -7.45 -5.34
CA HIS A 579 -32.29 -7.54 -4.90
C HIS A 579 -33.22 -7.44 -6.11
N VAL A 580 -34.06 -8.46 -6.33
CA VAL A 580 -35.08 -8.45 -7.39
C VAL A 580 -36.47 -8.58 -6.74
N PRO A 581 -37.30 -7.52 -6.78
CA PRO A 581 -38.66 -7.53 -6.23
C PRO A 581 -39.56 -8.59 -6.88
N ASP A 582 -40.54 -9.10 -6.14
CA ASP A 582 -41.55 -10.03 -6.68
C ASP A 582 -42.35 -9.44 -7.85
N GLU A 583 -42.63 -8.13 -7.80
CA GLU A 583 -43.31 -7.41 -8.89
C GLU A 583 -42.54 -7.46 -10.21
N VAL A 584 -41.21 -7.42 -10.15
CA VAL A 584 -40.35 -7.54 -11.34
C VAL A 584 -40.39 -8.96 -11.89
N VAL A 585 -40.32 -9.97 -11.03
CA VAL A 585 -40.46 -11.38 -11.44
C VAL A 585 -41.85 -11.67 -12.02
N ALA A 586 -42.90 -11.02 -11.50
CA ALA A 586 -44.27 -11.19 -11.96
C ALA A 586 -44.49 -10.67 -13.40
N LYS A 587 -43.68 -9.72 -13.88
CA LYS A 587 -43.71 -9.28 -15.29
C LYS A 587 -43.30 -10.38 -16.27
N TYR A 588 -42.55 -11.38 -15.81
CA TYR A 588 -42.15 -12.55 -16.62
C TYR A 588 -43.16 -13.70 -16.44
N LYS A 589 -44.22 -13.70 -17.26
CA LYS A 589 -45.28 -14.73 -17.24
C LYS A 589 -44.74 -16.11 -17.60
N GLU A 590 -45.31 -17.13 -16.97
CA GLU A 590 -44.98 -18.52 -17.30
C GLU A 590 -45.54 -18.91 -18.68
N GLY A 591 -44.73 -19.62 -19.48
CA GLY A 591 -45.10 -20.01 -20.85
C GLY A 591 -45.06 -18.90 -21.90
N ALA A 592 -44.69 -17.67 -21.54
CA ALA A 592 -44.56 -16.57 -22.50
C ALA A 592 -43.43 -16.80 -23.51
N SER A 593 -43.58 -16.16 -24.67
CA SER A 593 -42.61 -16.21 -25.75
C SER A 593 -41.32 -15.45 -25.40
N ARG A 594 -40.27 -15.71 -26.18
CA ARG A 594 -39.00 -15.01 -26.02
C ARG A 594 -39.14 -13.49 -26.28
N GLU A 595 -39.98 -13.11 -27.24
CA GLU A 595 -40.23 -11.71 -27.59
C GLU A 595 -40.90 -10.97 -26.42
N GLU A 596 -41.92 -11.57 -25.80
CA GLU A 596 -42.57 -11.01 -24.60
C GLU A 596 -41.60 -10.85 -23.42
N PHE A 597 -40.65 -11.79 -23.24
CA PHE A 597 -39.60 -11.63 -22.22
C PHE A 597 -38.62 -10.49 -22.53
N GLU A 598 -38.25 -10.32 -23.80
CA GLU A 598 -37.37 -9.22 -24.23
C GLU A 598 -38.09 -7.87 -24.09
N GLU A 599 -39.38 -7.79 -24.40
CA GLU A 599 -40.22 -6.60 -24.16
C GLU A 599 -40.30 -6.23 -22.68
N ALA A 600 -40.56 -7.21 -21.79
CA ALA A 600 -40.58 -6.99 -20.35
C ALA A 600 -39.23 -6.47 -19.84
N ALA A 601 -38.12 -7.04 -20.32
CA ALA A 601 -36.77 -6.62 -19.95
C ALA A 601 -36.48 -5.18 -20.39
N ILE A 602 -36.92 -4.79 -21.58
CA ILE A 602 -36.80 -3.41 -22.09
C ILE A 602 -37.64 -2.46 -21.22
N GLU A 603 -38.90 -2.81 -20.92
CA GLU A 603 -39.79 -1.96 -20.12
C GLU A 603 -39.24 -1.72 -18.70
N ILE A 604 -38.78 -2.77 -18.03
CA ILE A 604 -38.14 -2.67 -16.71
C ILE A 604 -36.90 -1.78 -16.81
N SER A 605 -36.04 -2.00 -17.80
CA SER A 605 -34.82 -1.20 -17.97
C SER A 605 -35.13 0.28 -18.20
N LYS A 606 -36.17 0.61 -18.99
CA LYS A 606 -36.64 1.99 -19.20
C LYS A 606 -37.12 2.65 -17.92
N GLN A 607 -37.84 1.91 -17.07
CA GLN A 607 -38.29 2.42 -15.77
C GLN A 607 -37.10 2.79 -14.86
N ILE A 608 -36.08 1.93 -14.81
CA ILE A 608 -34.85 2.23 -14.05
C ILE A 608 -34.10 3.43 -14.63
N ILE A 609 -34.01 3.53 -15.97
CA ILE A 609 -33.41 4.68 -16.64
C ILE A 609 -34.12 5.98 -16.23
N GLU A 610 -35.46 6.02 -16.31
CA GLU A 610 -36.21 7.22 -15.95
C GLU A 610 -36.07 7.61 -14.48
N MET A 611 -36.13 6.63 -13.57
CA MET A 611 -35.91 6.88 -12.14
C MET A 611 -34.48 7.35 -11.86
N GLY A 612 -33.49 6.85 -12.62
CA GLY A 612 -32.07 7.11 -12.42
C GLY A 612 -31.52 8.38 -13.08
N LYS A 613 -32.21 8.96 -14.09
CA LYS A 613 -31.71 10.10 -14.90
C LYS A 613 -31.27 11.32 -14.07
N GLY A 614 -31.96 11.61 -12.97
CA GLY A 614 -31.65 12.76 -12.10
C GLY A 614 -30.41 12.56 -11.20
N ILE A 615 -29.97 11.32 -11.02
CA ILE A 615 -28.92 10.98 -10.06
C ILE A 615 -27.68 10.33 -10.70
N GLY A 616 -27.84 9.54 -11.76
CA GLY A 616 -26.73 8.86 -12.42
C GLY A 616 -25.83 9.84 -13.17
N ALA A 617 -24.52 9.65 -13.04
CA ALA A 617 -23.58 10.20 -14.02
C ALA A 617 -23.62 9.41 -15.35
N GLY A 618 -24.31 8.26 -15.34
CA GLY A 618 -24.44 7.38 -16.49
C GLY A 618 -25.16 6.09 -16.13
N PHE A 619 -25.20 5.18 -17.09
CA PHE A 619 -25.76 3.83 -16.95
C PHE A 619 -24.71 2.78 -17.29
N TYR A 620 -24.76 1.67 -16.57
CA TYR A 620 -23.87 0.52 -16.73
C TYR A 620 -24.71 -0.72 -17.05
N PHE A 621 -24.65 -1.16 -18.29
CA PHE A 621 -25.45 -2.26 -18.82
C PHE A 621 -24.70 -3.59 -18.70
N MET A 622 -25.19 -4.48 -17.86
CA MET A 622 -24.69 -5.86 -17.75
C MET A 622 -25.41 -6.72 -18.79
N THR A 623 -24.67 -7.35 -19.70
CA THR A 623 -25.24 -8.04 -20.87
C THR A 623 -25.36 -9.55 -20.64
N PRO A 624 -26.51 -10.10 -20.20
CA PRO A 624 -26.58 -11.51 -19.84
C PRO A 624 -26.35 -12.39 -21.07
N PHE A 625 -25.43 -13.35 -20.94
CA PHE A 625 -25.03 -14.25 -22.02
C PHE A 625 -24.53 -13.53 -23.28
N ASN A 626 -24.03 -12.29 -23.17
CA ASN A 626 -23.63 -11.44 -24.30
C ASN A 626 -24.75 -11.25 -25.34
N ARG A 627 -26.03 -11.15 -24.92
CA ARG A 627 -27.17 -10.76 -25.78
C ARG A 627 -27.17 -9.26 -26.11
N VAL A 628 -26.20 -8.82 -26.91
CA VAL A 628 -25.99 -7.40 -27.24
C VAL A 628 -27.17 -6.75 -27.97
N SER A 629 -27.96 -7.52 -28.73
CA SER A 629 -29.16 -6.99 -29.40
C SER A 629 -30.17 -6.39 -28.42
N LEU A 630 -30.38 -7.02 -27.27
CA LEU A 630 -31.30 -6.54 -26.24
C LEU A 630 -30.79 -5.24 -25.61
N VAL A 631 -29.49 -5.17 -25.31
CA VAL A 631 -28.85 -3.95 -24.77
C VAL A 631 -28.90 -2.81 -25.79
N LYS A 632 -28.72 -3.10 -27.08
CA LYS A 632 -28.86 -2.10 -28.15
C LYS A 632 -30.25 -1.47 -28.15
N SER A 633 -31.32 -2.27 -28.07
CA SER A 633 -32.70 -1.74 -28.01
C SER A 633 -32.95 -0.86 -26.77
N ILE A 634 -32.25 -1.10 -25.67
CA ILE A 634 -32.35 -0.27 -24.46
C ILE A 634 -31.52 1.02 -24.62
N LEU A 635 -30.33 0.94 -25.22
CA LEU A 635 -29.47 2.09 -25.48
C LEU A 635 -30.09 3.10 -26.46
N GLU A 636 -31.00 2.68 -27.33
CA GLU A 636 -31.78 3.57 -28.20
C GLU A 636 -32.74 4.49 -27.42
N TYR A 637 -33.07 4.15 -26.18
CA TYR A 637 -33.95 4.93 -25.31
C TYR A 637 -33.21 5.96 -24.43
N VAL A 638 -31.95 5.66 -24.06
CA VAL A 638 -31.03 6.63 -23.46
C VAL A 638 -30.72 7.70 -24.50
#